data_AF-A0A945PGS5-F1
#
_entry.id   AF-A0A945PGS5-F1
#
_cell.length_a   1.000
_cell.length_b   1.000
_cell.length_c   1.000
_cell.angle_alpha   90.00
_cell.angle_beta   90.00
_cell.angle_gamma   90.00
#
_symmetry.space_group_name_H-M   'P 1'
#
loop_
_entity.id
_entity.type
_entity.pdbx_description
1 polymer ?
#
loop_
_entity_poly.entity_id
_entity_poly.type
_entity_poly.pdbx_seq_one_letter_code
_entity_poly.pdbx_strand_id
1 'polypeptide(L)'
;MNQFKKLNNIIGWSVFLIASFVYLSTIEQTVSFWDCGEYIATAYKLEVGHPPGAPLFQLFGRIFTLFAAQGTSEVAVAINMLSALCSSFTILFLFWTITAFGRKMFFKDNNYKTSKIYAVLGSGLVGALTYTFSDSFWFSAVEGEVYAMSSFFIAITFWCIMKWEQESDQPKASRWLVLIAYLIGLSVGVHLLSLLTIPAMGMIYYYKKYEYTKSGAIKAFIISMIMLGLLQGVIIPGAVSLISTFELFFVNTIGLPFNSGTIIYFLSMIGAIGFGLSYTKKHNKVVWNTAILGIMMLLIGYSSFAILVVRSNANPPIDENNPEDAVGLLSYLKREQYGSWPIIYGQHFNAKLDSKKPYLDGTPVYTKDEKKGKYTVIDKRKNTLPNYSKKDKMFFPRIWSNTQTRHAGGYVNWAGLKNKDVKPTFGQNLTYFFKYQIGWSYIRYFMWNFAGRQNDFMNMDGNSLNGNWESGIGFIDNARLGTPSSEVNVPDYLGKNKGKNHYYFLPLLLGLIGMLFHFKQHNQDALAVLLFFLFTGALIIVYLNVVPFQPRERDYAYVGSFYAFAIWIGIGVLGIYDFLNKKMNSTASAGLATVIALIIPTLMAAENWDDHDRSGRFTALEVAKNYLNSCDKNAILFTNGDNDTFPLWYAQEVEGIRTDIKVVNLSLFNTPWYIDQMKRASYDAAPIPSSLEHDDYRAGTRDYTPINERFKDYVEVKDVVNFINSKSSKAKINTSAGLRSYCPTKKLKLSVNKKHVTAFIPTEYHNKIVDEIKFKLKGNGLYKNKLMVLDILANFNWKRPIYFAITVGRDNFMGLEKYFQLEGLAYRLVPYVAKSPDGQTGVVHTEKMHERLVKKFEWGGFNNAKLYFDETNTRMVMNFRNNYSRLAEALFQKGDTARAIETLDKCMAEFPRDVVNLSYFALPIIDIYYKLGEDEKAKKILAVMIDDYLTEIKYLKEFKSGSGLKQNIGITGQVLSSLSRIIQIHKLEDSSFTYAYQEGVYYKNKGDNKVEIDYETYRINTFMDEYLNVQ
;
A
#
# COMPACT_ATOMS: atom_id res chain seq x y z
N MET A 1 -43.06 -20.62 3.30
CA MET A 1 -42.15 -20.15 2.21
C MET A 1 -42.27 -18.65 1.93
N ASN A 2 -43.46 -18.09 1.64
CA ASN A 2 -43.60 -16.66 1.29
C ASN A 2 -43.14 -15.70 2.41
N GLN A 3 -43.46 -16.03 3.66
CA GLN A 3 -43.02 -15.26 4.83
C GLN A 3 -41.49 -15.21 4.95
N PHE A 4 -40.79 -16.36 4.82
CA PHE A 4 -39.33 -16.40 4.84
C PHE A 4 -38.73 -15.54 3.73
N LYS A 5 -39.20 -15.68 2.48
CA LYS A 5 -38.69 -14.88 1.35
C LYS A 5 -38.84 -13.38 1.61
N LYS A 6 -40.01 -12.94 2.11
CA LYS A 6 -40.28 -11.54 2.45
C LYS A 6 -39.31 -11.03 3.52
N LEU A 7 -39.20 -11.74 4.65
CA LEU A 7 -38.32 -11.35 5.76
C LEU A 7 -36.84 -11.38 5.36
N ASN A 8 -36.40 -12.40 4.62
CA ASN A 8 -35.03 -12.52 4.12
C ASN A 8 -34.62 -11.33 3.24
N ASN A 9 -35.53 -10.83 2.40
CA ASN A 9 -35.25 -9.65 1.59
C ASN A 9 -35.24 -8.37 2.42
N ILE A 10 -36.22 -8.19 3.32
CA ILE A 10 -36.29 -6.98 4.18
C ILE A 10 -35.06 -6.88 5.07
N ILE A 11 -34.69 -7.96 5.77
CA ILE A 11 -33.54 -7.96 6.67
C ILE A 11 -32.24 -7.83 5.89
N GLY A 12 -32.11 -8.49 4.73
CA GLY A 12 -30.93 -8.31 3.87
C GLY A 12 -30.72 -6.83 3.51
N TRP A 13 -31.76 -6.16 3.01
CA TRP A 13 -31.68 -4.72 2.71
C TRP A 13 -31.50 -3.84 3.96
N SER A 14 -32.02 -4.25 5.12
CA SER A 14 -31.76 -3.55 6.38
C SER A 14 -30.29 -3.64 6.78
N VAL A 15 -29.67 -4.82 6.62
CA VAL A 15 -28.24 -5.02 6.84
C VAL A 15 -27.40 -4.19 5.86
N PHE A 16 -27.82 -4.11 4.59
CA PHE A 16 -27.20 -3.20 3.61
C PHE A 16 -27.25 -1.74 4.08
N LEU A 17 -28.39 -1.28 4.60
CA LEU A 17 -28.53 0.10 5.09
C LEU A 17 -27.67 0.36 6.33
N ILE A 18 -27.56 -0.61 7.24
CA ILE A 18 -26.65 -0.53 8.40
C ILE A 18 -25.21 -0.41 7.91
N ALA A 19 -24.75 -1.31 7.05
CA ALA A 19 -23.39 -1.25 6.50
C ALA A 19 -23.13 0.04 5.72
N SER A 20 -24.13 0.52 4.96
CA SER A 20 -24.03 1.80 4.25
C SER A 20 -23.87 2.97 5.21
N PHE A 21 -24.66 3.02 6.29
CA PHE A 21 -24.52 4.05 7.31
C PHE A 21 -23.12 4.02 7.94
N VAL A 22 -22.67 2.84 8.38
CA VAL A 22 -21.34 2.66 8.97
C VAL A 22 -20.27 3.21 8.03
N TYR A 23 -20.15 2.67 6.82
CA TYR A 23 -19.08 3.04 5.90
C TYR A 23 -19.18 4.47 5.40
N LEU A 24 -20.38 4.96 5.05
CA LEU A 24 -20.57 6.33 4.57
C LEU A 24 -20.33 7.37 5.67
N SER A 25 -20.63 7.06 6.93
CA SER A 25 -20.37 7.96 8.05
C SER A 25 -18.89 8.07 8.43
N THR A 26 -18.07 7.09 8.03
CA THR A 26 -16.65 6.98 8.39
C THR A 26 -15.70 7.13 7.20
N ILE A 27 -16.18 7.46 5.99
CA ILE A 27 -15.31 7.64 4.81
C ILE A 27 -14.27 8.73 5.02
N GLU A 28 -13.12 8.55 4.39
CA GLU A 28 -12.19 9.67 4.17
C GLU A 28 -12.93 10.74 3.34
N GLN A 29 -12.92 11.99 3.80
CA GLN A 29 -13.61 13.08 3.09
C GLN A 29 -12.78 13.64 1.92
N THR A 30 -11.51 13.23 1.81
CA THR A 30 -10.61 13.59 0.71
C THR A 30 -9.81 12.37 0.25
N VAL A 31 -8.59 12.59 -0.25
CA VAL A 31 -7.68 11.54 -0.69
C VAL A 31 -6.95 10.94 0.52
N SER A 32 -6.84 9.61 0.57
CA SER A 32 -5.93 8.91 1.50
C SER A 32 -4.53 8.81 0.90
N PHE A 33 -3.52 8.51 1.73
CA PHE A 33 -2.20 8.14 1.23
C PHE A 33 -2.25 6.88 0.35
N TRP A 34 -1.12 6.57 -0.30
CA TRP A 34 -0.97 5.40 -1.16
C TRP A 34 -1.78 5.49 -2.47
N ASP A 35 -2.29 4.37 -2.98
CA ASP A 35 -2.88 4.27 -4.34
C ASP A 35 -4.16 5.11 -4.53
N CYS A 36 -4.80 5.57 -3.45
CA CYS A 36 -6.08 6.30 -3.51
C CYS A 36 -6.00 7.57 -4.37
N GLY A 37 -4.93 8.36 -4.26
CA GLY A 37 -4.82 9.62 -5.01
C GLY A 37 -4.76 9.42 -6.52
N GLU A 38 -4.08 8.36 -6.96
CA GLU A 38 -4.03 7.98 -8.36
C GLU A 38 -5.36 7.40 -8.83
N TYR A 39 -5.99 6.49 -8.07
CA TYR A 39 -7.27 5.91 -8.45
C TYR A 39 -8.37 6.98 -8.57
N ILE A 40 -8.41 7.93 -7.64
CA ILE A 40 -9.38 9.03 -7.67
C ILE A 40 -9.11 9.94 -8.88
N ALA A 41 -7.86 10.35 -9.11
CA ALA A 41 -7.48 11.19 -10.25
C ALA A 41 -7.79 10.53 -11.60
N THR A 42 -7.37 9.27 -11.76
CA THR A 42 -7.56 8.53 -13.00
C THR A 42 -9.01 8.17 -13.26
N ALA A 43 -9.81 7.88 -12.23
CA ALA A 43 -11.26 7.66 -12.41
C ALA A 43 -11.98 8.96 -12.79
N TYR A 44 -11.63 10.10 -12.17
CA TYR A 44 -12.27 11.39 -12.46
C TYR A 44 -12.12 11.80 -13.92
N LYS A 45 -10.94 11.64 -14.53
CA LYS A 45 -10.68 12.05 -15.93
C LYS A 45 -10.58 10.88 -16.92
N LEU A 46 -10.89 9.66 -16.48
CA LEU A 46 -10.71 8.42 -17.23
C LEU A 46 -9.28 8.29 -17.78
N GLU A 47 -8.28 8.43 -16.91
CA GLU A 47 -6.87 8.31 -17.26
C GLU A 47 -6.36 6.88 -17.02
N VAL A 48 -5.07 6.61 -17.29
CA VAL A 48 -4.52 5.25 -17.20
C VAL A 48 -3.66 5.15 -15.95
N GLY A 49 -4.20 4.48 -14.92
CA GLY A 49 -3.48 4.22 -13.66
C GLY A 49 -2.52 3.04 -13.74
N HIS A 50 -1.88 2.70 -12.63
CA HIS A 50 -0.85 1.68 -12.57
C HIS A 50 -1.37 0.28 -12.95
N PRO A 51 -0.58 -0.57 -13.62
CA PRO A 51 -1.05 -1.87 -14.10
C PRO A 51 -1.56 -2.80 -12.98
N PRO A 52 -2.76 -3.40 -13.14
CA PRO A 52 -3.54 -3.53 -14.38
C PRO A 52 -4.62 -2.45 -14.60
N GLY A 53 -4.58 -1.31 -13.92
CA GLY A 53 -5.38 -0.11 -14.25
C GLY A 53 -6.81 -0.07 -13.74
N ALA A 54 -7.38 -1.23 -13.37
CA ALA A 54 -8.74 -1.35 -12.86
C ALA A 54 -9.80 -0.55 -13.65
N PRO A 55 -9.87 -0.72 -15.00
CA PRO A 55 -10.71 0.10 -15.87
C PRO A 55 -12.20 0.09 -15.52
N LEU A 56 -12.71 -1.02 -14.99
CA LEU A 56 -14.11 -1.08 -14.57
C LEU A 56 -14.36 -0.20 -13.34
N PHE A 57 -13.43 -0.20 -12.38
CA PHE A 57 -13.48 0.71 -11.22
C PHE A 57 -13.44 2.16 -11.69
N GLN A 58 -12.57 2.50 -12.63
CA GLN A 58 -12.48 3.85 -13.20
C GLN A 58 -13.76 4.29 -13.90
N LEU A 59 -14.40 3.41 -14.67
CA LEU A 59 -15.68 3.71 -15.34
C LEU A 59 -16.80 4.00 -14.34
N PHE A 60 -16.94 3.18 -13.29
CA PHE A 60 -17.91 3.45 -12.23
C PHE A 60 -17.55 4.71 -11.43
N GLY A 61 -16.27 4.91 -11.12
CA GLY A 61 -15.78 6.12 -10.46
C GLY A 61 -16.13 7.37 -11.27
N ARG A 62 -15.94 7.35 -12.60
CA ARG A 62 -16.38 8.44 -13.47
C ARG A 62 -17.87 8.71 -13.34
N ILE A 63 -18.72 7.67 -13.36
CA ILE A 63 -20.17 7.84 -13.17
C ILE A 63 -20.49 8.50 -11.83
N PHE A 64 -19.85 8.06 -10.74
CA PHE A 64 -20.05 8.63 -9.41
C PHE A 64 -19.63 10.10 -9.35
N THR A 65 -18.48 10.44 -9.94
CA THR A 65 -17.99 11.83 -9.98
C THR A 65 -18.85 12.76 -10.84
N LEU A 66 -19.70 12.25 -11.75
CA LEU A 66 -20.70 13.09 -12.44
C LEU A 66 -21.75 13.68 -11.49
N PHE A 67 -21.92 13.10 -10.29
CA PHE A 67 -22.82 13.61 -9.24
C PHE A 67 -22.14 14.60 -8.29
N ALA A 68 -20.82 14.85 -8.43
CA ALA A 68 -20.07 15.85 -7.66
C ALA A 68 -20.37 17.27 -8.19
N ALA A 69 -21.60 17.73 -7.97
CA ALA A 69 -22.14 18.95 -8.57
C ALA A 69 -21.59 20.24 -7.96
N GLN A 70 -21.07 20.23 -6.72
CA GLN A 70 -20.58 21.43 -6.04
C GLN A 70 -19.11 21.75 -6.35
N GLY A 71 -18.43 20.91 -7.14
CA GLY A 71 -17.06 21.14 -7.60
C GLY A 71 -16.11 20.00 -7.28
N THR A 72 -14.82 20.28 -7.42
CA THR A 72 -13.73 19.28 -7.34
C THR A 72 -13.57 18.68 -5.95
N SER A 73 -13.96 19.43 -4.90
CA SER A 73 -13.92 19.00 -3.51
C SER A 73 -14.83 17.81 -3.18
N GLU A 74 -15.84 17.53 -4.01
CA GLU A 74 -16.75 16.37 -3.82
C GLU A 74 -16.31 15.12 -4.59
N VAL A 75 -15.28 15.22 -5.45
CA VAL A 75 -14.83 14.12 -6.32
C VAL A 75 -14.27 12.95 -5.50
N ALA A 76 -13.41 13.23 -4.52
CA ALA A 76 -12.88 12.20 -3.63
C ALA A 76 -13.99 11.52 -2.83
N VAL A 77 -14.92 12.30 -2.27
CA VAL A 77 -16.09 11.78 -1.56
C VAL A 77 -16.90 10.84 -2.46
N ALA A 78 -17.21 11.24 -3.69
CA ALA A 78 -17.98 10.41 -4.62
C ALA A 78 -17.30 9.05 -4.90
N ILE A 79 -15.98 9.01 -5.01
CA ILE A 79 -15.24 7.75 -5.24
C ILE A 79 -15.12 6.92 -3.95
N ASN A 80 -14.91 7.56 -2.80
CA ASN A 80 -14.92 6.86 -1.51
C ASN A 80 -16.32 6.27 -1.20
N MET A 81 -17.40 6.96 -1.60
CA MET A 81 -18.77 6.45 -1.54
C MET A 81 -18.98 5.23 -2.44
N LEU A 82 -18.37 5.18 -3.64
CA LEU A 82 -18.41 4.00 -4.50
C LEU A 82 -17.85 2.77 -3.76
N SER A 83 -16.68 2.91 -3.13
CA SER A 83 -16.09 1.85 -2.30
C SER A 83 -17.03 1.44 -1.15
N ALA A 84 -17.54 2.41 -0.39
CA ALA A 84 -18.46 2.16 0.73
C ALA A 84 -19.72 1.40 0.30
N LEU A 85 -20.31 1.76 -0.84
CA LEU A 85 -21.51 1.09 -1.38
C LEU A 85 -21.19 -0.32 -1.92
N CYS A 86 -20.07 -0.50 -2.62
CA CYS A 86 -19.60 -1.84 -3.01
C CYS A 86 -19.40 -2.75 -1.80
N SER A 87 -18.79 -2.24 -0.73
CA SER A 87 -18.65 -2.96 0.54
C SER A 87 -20.00 -3.26 1.18
N SER A 88 -20.94 -2.31 1.17
CA SER A 88 -22.32 -2.53 1.67
C SER A 88 -23.05 -3.64 0.90
N PHE A 89 -22.90 -3.69 -0.42
CA PHE A 89 -23.43 -4.80 -1.22
C PHE A 89 -22.72 -6.14 -0.93
N THR A 90 -21.43 -6.12 -0.61
CA THR A 90 -20.71 -7.32 -0.14
C THR A 90 -21.38 -7.90 1.10
N ILE A 91 -21.74 -7.06 2.07
CA ILE A 91 -22.44 -7.47 3.29
C ILE A 91 -23.85 -8.02 2.97
N LEU A 92 -24.59 -7.40 2.04
CA LEU A 92 -25.89 -7.89 1.58
C LEU A 92 -25.79 -9.32 1.01
N PHE A 93 -24.82 -9.56 0.13
CA PHE A 93 -24.62 -10.87 -0.49
C PHE A 93 -24.08 -11.90 0.50
N LEU A 94 -23.30 -11.49 1.51
CA LEU A 94 -22.89 -12.35 2.61
C LEU A 94 -24.11 -12.82 3.42
N PHE A 95 -25.00 -11.89 3.81
CA PHE A 95 -26.24 -12.21 4.50
C PHE A 95 -27.07 -13.24 3.70
N TRP A 96 -27.24 -13.03 2.39
CA TRP A 96 -27.99 -13.97 1.56
C TRP A 96 -27.27 -15.31 1.33
N THR A 97 -25.94 -15.32 1.35
CA THR A 97 -25.15 -16.56 1.28
C THR A 97 -25.34 -17.40 2.55
N ILE A 98 -25.24 -16.77 3.73
CA ILE A 98 -25.43 -17.46 5.02
C ILE A 98 -26.85 -18.01 5.14
N THR A 99 -27.86 -17.20 4.84
CA THR A 99 -29.26 -17.65 4.89
C THR A 99 -29.59 -18.72 3.85
N ALA A 100 -28.89 -18.76 2.71
CA ALA A 100 -29.00 -19.85 1.74
C ALA A 100 -28.50 -21.18 2.32
N PHE A 101 -27.33 -21.20 2.98
CA PHE A 101 -26.85 -22.39 3.70
C PHE A 101 -27.78 -22.77 4.85
N GLY A 102 -28.19 -21.81 5.69
CA GLY A 102 -29.10 -22.05 6.80
C GLY A 102 -30.43 -22.67 6.37
N ARG A 103 -30.97 -22.23 5.23
CA ARG A 103 -32.15 -22.85 4.60
C ARG A 103 -31.90 -24.32 4.25
N LYS A 104 -30.78 -24.66 3.60
CA LYS A 104 -30.45 -26.04 3.22
C LYS A 104 -30.39 -26.95 4.45
N MET A 105 -29.86 -26.44 5.56
CA MET A 105 -29.72 -27.19 6.81
C MET A 105 -31.06 -27.37 7.55
N PHE A 106 -31.90 -26.32 7.66
CA PHE A 106 -33.06 -26.32 8.57
C PHE A 106 -34.43 -26.48 7.91
N PHE A 107 -34.60 -26.16 6.62
CA PHE A 107 -35.89 -26.27 5.90
C PHE A 107 -35.99 -27.52 5.02
N LYS A 108 -35.44 -28.65 5.48
CA LYS A 108 -35.72 -29.97 4.88
C LYS A 108 -37.25 -30.18 4.82
N ASP A 109 -37.73 -30.75 3.72
CA ASP A 109 -39.15 -31.03 3.43
C ASP A 109 -40.09 -29.81 3.43
N ASN A 110 -39.58 -28.61 3.07
CA ASN A 110 -40.36 -27.36 3.07
C ASN A 110 -40.98 -26.99 4.44
N ASN A 111 -40.37 -27.43 5.54
CA ASN A 111 -40.83 -27.15 6.89
C ASN A 111 -40.42 -25.75 7.38
N TYR A 112 -41.21 -24.74 7.02
CA TYR A 112 -40.99 -23.32 7.35
C TYR A 112 -41.60 -22.91 8.71
N LYS A 113 -41.22 -23.59 9.80
CA LYS A 113 -41.59 -23.16 11.17
C LYS A 113 -41.00 -21.78 11.48
N THR A 114 -41.77 -20.93 12.18
CA THR A 114 -41.39 -19.57 12.56
C THR A 114 -40.05 -19.51 13.32
N SER A 115 -39.82 -20.43 14.26
CA SER A 115 -38.56 -20.49 15.02
C SER A 115 -37.33 -20.72 14.14
N LYS A 116 -37.42 -21.67 13.19
CA LYS A 116 -36.36 -21.93 12.22
C LYS A 116 -36.14 -20.76 11.26
N ILE A 117 -37.21 -20.06 10.87
CA ILE A 117 -37.12 -18.81 10.10
C ILE A 117 -36.29 -17.79 10.86
N TYR A 118 -36.62 -17.53 12.12
CA TYR A 118 -35.86 -16.57 12.93
C TYR A 118 -34.42 -17.00 13.17
N ALA A 119 -34.16 -18.29 13.43
CA ALA A 119 -32.79 -18.78 13.60
C ALA A 119 -31.94 -18.58 12.32
N VAL A 120 -32.49 -18.87 11.13
CA VAL A 120 -31.79 -18.65 9.86
C VAL A 120 -31.56 -17.17 9.59
N LEU A 121 -32.55 -16.31 9.83
CA LEU A 121 -32.40 -14.86 9.65
C LEU A 121 -31.37 -14.27 10.63
N GLY A 122 -31.39 -14.71 11.89
CA GLY A 122 -30.42 -14.34 12.92
C GLY A 122 -28.99 -14.77 12.57
N SER A 123 -28.83 -15.98 11.99
CA SER A 123 -27.52 -16.45 11.51
C SER A 123 -26.94 -15.55 10.41
N GLY A 124 -27.77 -15.15 9.44
CA GLY A 124 -27.37 -14.22 8.39
C GLY A 124 -27.00 -12.85 8.95
N LEU A 125 -27.83 -12.33 9.87
CA LEU A 125 -27.62 -11.02 10.49
C LEU A 125 -26.30 -10.96 11.24
N VAL A 126 -26.03 -11.92 12.13
CA VAL A 126 -24.79 -11.94 12.93
C VAL A 126 -23.57 -12.09 12.05
N GLY A 127 -23.51 -13.08 11.16
CA GLY A 127 -22.33 -13.31 10.33
C GLY A 127 -22.03 -12.12 9.39
N ALA A 128 -23.07 -11.49 8.84
CA ALA A 128 -22.89 -10.31 7.98
C ALA A 128 -22.41 -9.08 8.76
N LEU A 129 -22.99 -8.80 9.94
CA LEU A 129 -22.57 -7.68 10.77
C LEU A 129 -21.17 -7.91 11.38
N THR A 130 -20.79 -9.14 11.72
CA THR A 130 -19.44 -9.44 12.19
C THR A 130 -18.39 -9.11 11.13
N TYR A 131 -18.67 -9.40 9.85
CA TYR A 131 -17.79 -8.99 8.76
C TYR A 131 -17.88 -7.49 8.47
N THR A 132 -19.04 -6.86 8.73
CA THR A 132 -19.20 -5.41 8.57
C THR A 132 -18.17 -4.64 9.41
N PHE A 133 -17.98 -5.09 10.65
CA PHE A 133 -17.09 -4.46 11.63
C PHE A 133 -15.72 -5.14 11.74
N SER A 134 -15.31 -5.99 10.79
CA SER A 134 -13.96 -6.58 10.84
C SER A 134 -12.91 -5.60 10.33
N ASP A 135 -11.85 -5.39 11.12
CA ASP A 135 -10.72 -4.46 10.90
C ASP A 135 -10.32 -4.33 9.43
N SER A 136 -9.78 -5.40 8.82
CA SER A 136 -9.25 -5.34 7.45
C SER A 136 -10.30 -5.01 6.38
N PHE A 137 -11.56 -5.42 6.58
CA PHE A 137 -12.62 -5.15 5.60
C PHE A 137 -13.14 -3.71 5.71
N TRP A 138 -13.33 -3.22 6.94
CA TRP A 138 -13.79 -1.86 7.17
C TRP A 138 -12.74 -0.85 6.71
N PHE A 139 -11.45 -1.10 6.98
CA PHE A 139 -10.36 -0.22 6.54
C PHE A 139 -10.41 0.08 5.03
N SER A 140 -10.61 -0.95 4.20
CA SER A 140 -10.73 -0.79 2.74
C SER A 140 -12.11 -0.29 2.28
N ALA A 141 -13.14 -0.34 3.12
CA ALA A 141 -14.49 0.13 2.77
C ALA A 141 -14.62 1.65 2.78
N VAL A 142 -13.72 2.36 3.47
CA VAL A 142 -13.79 3.81 3.73
C VAL A 142 -12.84 4.64 2.86
N GLU A 143 -12.18 4.01 1.88
CA GLU A 143 -11.25 4.68 0.95
C GLU A 143 -11.43 4.23 -0.51
N GLY A 144 -11.08 5.11 -1.44
CA GLY A 144 -11.21 4.94 -2.88
C GLY A 144 -10.21 3.96 -3.48
N GLU A 145 -10.27 2.68 -3.09
CA GLU A 145 -9.38 1.62 -3.54
C GLU A 145 -10.16 0.43 -4.15
N VAL A 146 -9.50 -0.37 -4.99
CA VAL A 146 -10.15 -1.43 -5.81
C VAL A 146 -10.63 -2.64 -5.00
N TYR A 147 -10.16 -2.80 -3.75
CA TYR A 147 -10.43 -3.99 -2.94
C TYR A 147 -11.88 -4.08 -2.46
N ALA A 148 -12.56 -2.95 -2.24
CA ALA A 148 -13.98 -2.91 -1.93
C ALA A 148 -14.84 -3.51 -3.06
N MET A 149 -14.61 -3.05 -4.30
CA MET A 149 -15.30 -3.58 -5.48
C MET A 149 -14.91 -5.04 -5.79
N SER A 150 -13.65 -5.42 -5.55
CA SER A 150 -13.21 -6.82 -5.64
C SER A 150 -13.99 -7.74 -4.69
N SER A 151 -14.19 -7.31 -3.44
CA SER A 151 -14.97 -8.05 -2.43
C SER A 151 -16.43 -8.18 -2.83
N PHE A 152 -17.01 -7.14 -3.43
CA PHE A 152 -18.35 -7.20 -4.01
C PHE A 152 -18.47 -8.30 -5.07
N PHE A 153 -17.51 -8.37 -6.01
CA PHE A 153 -17.50 -9.40 -7.04
C PHE A 153 -17.32 -10.82 -6.48
N ILE A 154 -16.51 -11.00 -5.43
CA ILE A 154 -16.42 -12.28 -4.71
C ILE A 154 -17.79 -12.67 -4.15
N ALA A 155 -18.45 -11.76 -3.44
CA ALA A 155 -19.70 -12.01 -2.75
C ALA A 155 -20.87 -12.31 -3.71
N ILE A 156 -21.07 -11.48 -4.74
CA ILE A 156 -22.14 -11.67 -5.73
C ILE A 156 -21.93 -12.93 -6.58
N THR A 157 -20.69 -13.25 -6.93
CA THR A 157 -20.38 -14.46 -7.73
C THR A 157 -20.65 -15.72 -6.91
N PHE A 158 -20.22 -15.74 -5.64
CA PHE A 158 -20.49 -16.86 -4.75
C PHE A 158 -21.99 -16.99 -4.43
N TRP A 159 -22.70 -15.88 -4.23
CA TRP A 159 -24.16 -15.89 -4.09
C TRP A 159 -24.86 -16.41 -5.35
N CYS A 160 -24.39 -16.05 -6.55
CA CYS A 160 -24.92 -16.55 -7.81
C CYS A 160 -24.83 -18.08 -7.94
N ILE A 161 -23.77 -18.73 -7.43
CA ILE A 161 -23.69 -20.20 -7.48
C ILE A 161 -24.72 -20.84 -6.52
N MET A 162 -25.00 -20.22 -5.37
CA MET A 162 -26.05 -20.68 -4.45
C MET A 162 -27.44 -20.52 -5.08
N LYS A 163 -27.63 -19.46 -5.87
CA LYS A 163 -28.84 -19.23 -6.66
C LYS A 163 -29.00 -20.25 -7.79
N TRP A 164 -27.92 -20.54 -8.51
CA TRP A 164 -27.89 -21.62 -9.49
C TRP A 164 -28.27 -22.96 -8.85
N GLU A 165 -27.66 -23.30 -7.71
CA GLU A 165 -27.90 -24.56 -7.02
C GLU A 165 -29.37 -24.72 -6.62
N GLN A 166 -29.98 -23.66 -6.09
CA GLN A 166 -31.40 -23.65 -5.73
C GLN A 166 -32.31 -23.88 -6.94
N GLU A 167 -31.95 -23.36 -8.10
CA GLU A 167 -32.77 -23.37 -9.31
C GLU A 167 -32.33 -24.46 -10.30
N SER A 168 -31.37 -25.33 -9.94
CA SER A 168 -30.65 -26.19 -10.90
C SER A 168 -31.54 -27.16 -11.68
N ASP A 169 -32.73 -27.43 -11.15
CA ASP A 169 -33.71 -28.38 -11.69
C ASP A 169 -34.75 -27.65 -12.57
N GLN A 170 -34.66 -26.31 -12.67
CA GLN A 170 -35.50 -25.47 -13.52
C GLN A 170 -34.86 -25.26 -14.91
N PRO A 171 -35.65 -25.12 -16.00
CA PRO A 171 -35.12 -25.00 -17.37
C PRO A 171 -34.18 -23.81 -17.60
N LYS A 172 -34.30 -22.73 -16.80
CA LYS A 172 -33.53 -21.49 -16.95
C LYS A 172 -32.33 -21.40 -16.00
N ALA A 173 -31.98 -22.46 -15.28
CA ALA A 173 -30.93 -22.42 -14.24
C ALA A 173 -29.57 -21.95 -14.77
N SER A 174 -29.19 -22.36 -15.98
CA SER A 174 -27.88 -22.05 -16.59
C SER A 174 -27.60 -20.56 -16.74
N ARG A 175 -28.62 -19.69 -16.70
CA ARG A 175 -28.45 -18.22 -16.69
C ARG A 175 -27.52 -17.74 -15.58
N TRP A 176 -27.52 -18.42 -14.43
CA TRP A 176 -26.67 -18.07 -13.30
C TRP A 176 -25.20 -18.42 -13.56
N LEU A 177 -24.91 -19.53 -14.26
CA LEU A 177 -23.55 -19.88 -14.65
C LEU A 177 -22.99 -18.90 -15.69
N VAL A 178 -23.85 -18.48 -16.62
CA VAL A 178 -23.51 -17.45 -17.61
C VAL A 178 -23.27 -16.09 -16.93
N LEU A 179 -24.10 -15.73 -15.94
CA LEU A 179 -23.91 -14.53 -15.13
C LEU A 179 -22.61 -14.59 -14.31
N ILE A 180 -22.27 -15.74 -13.72
CA ILE A 180 -20.98 -15.94 -13.04
C ILE A 180 -19.82 -15.68 -14.01
N ALA A 181 -19.88 -16.22 -15.23
CA ALA A 181 -18.85 -15.97 -16.23
C ALA A 181 -18.73 -14.49 -16.60
N TYR A 182 -19.86 -13.78 -16.74
CA TYR A 182 -19.89 -12.33 -16.96
C TYR A 182 -19.26 -11.55 -15.80
N LEU A 183 -19.66 -11.86 -14.57
CA LEU A 183 -19.16 -11.21 -13.35
C LEU A 183 -17.67 -11.46 -13.12
N ILE A 184 -17.19 -12.66 -13.45
CA ILE A 184 -15.75 -12.97 -13.48
C ILE A 184 -15.04 -12.15 -14.56
N GLY A 185 -15.63 -12.00 -15.75
CA GLY A 185 -15.07 -11.14 -16.79
C GLY A 185 -14.93 -9.68 -16.35
N LEU A 186 -15.99 -9.14 -15.72
CA LEU A 186 -16.01 -7.79 -15.16
C LEU A 186 -15.01 -7.62 -14.02
N SER A 187 -14.94 -8.58 -13.10
CA SER A 187 -14.04 -8.49 -11.95
C SER A 187 -12.57 -8.45 -12.36
N VAL A 188 -12.17 -9.08 -13.47
CA VAL A 188 -10.81 -8.95 -14.00
C VAL A 188 -10.46 -7.49 -14.32
N GLY A 189 -11.45 -6.69 -14.75
CA GLY A 189 -11.35 -5.23 -14.93
C GLY A 189 -11.26 -4.42 -13.63
N VAL A 190 -11.22 -5.08 -12.47
CA VAL A 190 -11.01 -4.50 -11.14
C VAL A 190 -9.82 -5.19 -10.46
N HIS A 191 -9.99 -6.49 -10.14
CA HIS A 191 -8.98 -7.34 -9.52
C HIS A 191 -9.28 -8.85 -9.74
N LEU A 192 -8.23 -9.66 -9.84
CA LEU A 192 -8.32 -11.12 -10.10
C LEU A 192 -8.84 -11.99 -8.94
N LEU A 193 -9.19 -11.44 -7.77
CA LEU A 193 -9.42 -12.25 -6.55
C LEU A 193 -10.67 -13.12 -6.65
N SER A 194 -11.71 -12.70 -7.38
CA SER A 194 -12.94 -13.48 -7.51
C SER A 194 -12.74 -14.84 -8.20
N LEU A 195 -11.69 -14.98 -9.04
CA LEU A 195 -11.32 -16.26 -9.67
C LEU A 195 -11.03 -17.33 -8.62
N LEU A 196 -10.52 -16.95 -7.44
CA LEU A 196 -10.17 -17.88 -6.38
C LEU A 196 -11.39 -18.59 -5.76
N THR A 197 -12.61 -18.14 -6.07
CA THR A 197 -13.85 -18.82 -5.66
C THR A 197 -14.21 -20.02 -6.56
N ILE A 198 -13.60 -20.15 -7.74
CA ILE A 198 -13.89 -21.19 -8.73
C ILE A 198 -13.80 -22.61 -8.15
N PRO A 199 -12.74 -23.00 -7.40
CA PRO A 199 -12.67 -24.34 -6.81
C PRO A 199 -13.87 -24.65 -5.91
N ALA A 200 -14.31 -23.69 -5.09
CA ALA A 200 -15.47 -23.87 -4.21
C ALA A 200 -16.78 -23.98 -5.00
N MET A 201 -16.99 -23.11 -6.00
CA MET A 201 -18.18 -23.15 -6.86
C MET A 201 -18.27 -24.44 -7.68
N GLY A 202 -17.14 -24.94 -8.18
CA GLY A 202 -17.07 -26.20 -8.91
C GLY A 202 -17.45 -27.41 -8.04
N MET A 203 -17.11 -27.38 -6.76
CA MET A 203 -17.56 -28.39 -5.80
C MET A 203 -19.06 -28.31 -5.53
N ILE A 204 -19.62 -27.10 -5.36
CA ILE A 204 -21.09 -26.91 -5.23
C ILE A 204 -21.81 -27.44 -6.48
N TYR A 205 -21.27 -27.17 -7.67
CA TYR A 205 -21.79 -27.71 -8.92
C TYR A 205 -21.80 -29.25 -8.92
N TYR A 206 -20.67 -29.85 -8.53
CA TYR A 206 -20.54 -31.31 -8.47
C TYR A 206 -21.53 -31.93 -7.49
N TYR A 207 -21.60 -31.45 -6.25
CA TYR A 207 -22.47 -32.01 -5.21
C TYR A 207 -23.96 -31.88 -5.54
N LYS A 208 -24.35 -30.87 -6.32
CA LYS A 208 -25.75 -30.73 -6.73
C LYS A 208 -26.13 -31.61 -7.93
N LYS A 209 -25.22 -31.80 -8.90
CA LYS A 209 -25.54 -32.50 -10.16
C LYS A 209 -25.18 -33.97 -10.18
N TYR A 210 -24.28 -34.42 -9.32
CA TYR A 210 -23.78 -35.78 -9.30
C TYR A 210 -23.88 -36.38 -7.91
N GLU A 211 -24.08 -37.69 -7.87
CA GLU A 211 -23.97 -38.42 -6.62
C GLU A 211 -22.54 -38.38 -6.09
N TYR A 212 -22.43 -38.24 -4.77
CA TYR A 212 -21.16 -38.11 -4.11
C TYR A 212 -20.35 -39.40 -4.17
N THR A 213 -19.15 -39.32 -4.72
CA THR A 213 -18.10 -40.32 -4.56
C THR A 213 -16.77 -39.62 -4.25
N LYS A 214 -15.89 -40.25 -3.47
CA LYS A 214 -14.57 -39.68 -3.17
C LYS A 214 -13.78 -39.40 -4.46
N SER A 215 -13.79 -40.34 -5.41
CA SER A 215 -13.11 -40.18 -6.70
C SER A 215 -13.74 -39.07 -7.55
N GLY A 216 -15.08 -38.98 -7.59
CA GLY A 216 -15.78 -37.92 -8.31
C GLY A 216 -15.50 -36.53 -7.75
N ALA A 217 -15.50 -36.39 -6.42
CA ALA A 217 -15.16 -35.14 -5.74
C ALA A 217 -13.71 -34.69 -6.04
N ILE A 218 -12.74 -35.62 -5.99
CA ILE A 218 -11.34 -35.32 -6.35
C ILE A 218 -11.22 -34.91 -7.82
N LYS A 219 -11.91 -35.61 -8.73
CA LYS A 219 -11.93 -35.24 -10.15
C LYS A 219 -12.54 -33.85 -10.37
N ALA A 220 -13.66 -33.55 -9.72
CA ALA A 220 -14.32 -32.24 -9.80
C ALA A 220 -13.40 -31.12 -9.28
N PHE A 221 -12.70 -31.36 -8.16
CA PHE A 221 -11.71 -30.43 -7.63
C PHE A 221 -10.58 -30.18 -8.64
N ILE A 222 -9.98 -31.23 -9.20
CA ILE A 222 -8.92 -31.12 -10.21
C ILE A 222 -9.42 -30.37 -11.45
N ILE A 223 -10.62 -30.67 -11.95
CA ILE A 223 -11.22 -29.95 -13.08
C ILE A 223 -11.40 -28.46 -12.76
N SER A 224 -11.85 -28.13 -11.55
CA SER A 224 -12.02 -26.74 -11.11
C SER A 224 -10.68 -26.01 -11.00
N MET A 225 -9.63 -26.70 -10.56
CA MET A 225 -8.26 -26.18 -10.54
C MET A 225 -7.70 -25.95 -11.95
N ILE A 226 -7.95 -26.88 -12.87
CA ILE A 226 -7.60 -26.72 -14.28
C ILE A 226 -8.37 -25.54 -14.87
N MET A 227 -9.65 -25.37 -14.54
CA MET A 227 -10.46 -24.24 -15.01
C MET A 227 -9.93 -22.91 -14.48
N LEU A 228 -9.56 -22.82 -13.20
CA LEU A 228 -8.89 -21.65 -12.62
C LEU A 228 -7.59 -21.34 -13.36
N GLY A 229 -6.71 -22.33 -13.53
CA GLY A 229 -5.43 -22.18 -14.25
C GLY A 229 -5.61 -21.82 -15.73
N LEU A 230 -6.62 -22.39 -16.40
CA LEU A 230 -6.98 -22.07 -17.77
C LEU A 230 -7.44 -20.62 -17.88
N LEU A 231 -8.31 -20.17 -16.98
CA LEU A 231 -8.81 -18.79 -16.99
C LEU A 231 -7.69 -17.79 -16.72
N GLN A 232 -6.95 -17.97 -15.62
CA GLN A 232 -5.91 -17.05 -15.18
C GLN A 232 -4.66 -17.08 -16.07
N GLY A 233 -4.24 -18.26 -16.53
CA GLY A 233 -2.99 -18.45 -17.25
C GLY A 233 -3.11 -18.47 -18.77
N VAL A 234 -4.29 -18.84 -19.31
CA VAL A 234 -4.48 -19.04 -20.76
C VAL A 234 -5.51 -18.09 -21.33
N ILE A 235 -6.73 -18.03 -20.82
CA ILE A 235 -7.81 -17.23 -21.43
C ILE A 235 -7.54 -15.74 -21.25
N ILE A 236 -7.30 -15.26 -20.03
CA ILE A 236 -7.10 -13.83 -19.78
C ILE A 236 -5.83 -13.30 -20.50
N PRO A 237 -4.63 -13.88 -20.30
CA PRO A 237 -3.43 -13.40 -20.98
C PRO A 237 -3.40 -13.77 -22.46
N GLY A 238 -3.97 -14.92 -22.83
CA GLY A 238 -3.96 -15.43 -24.20
C GLY A 238 -4.92 -14.70 -25.12
N ALA A 239 -6.08 -14.24 -24.63
CA ALA A 239 -6.96 -13.36 -25.41
C ALA A 239 -6.18 -12.14 -25.92
N VAL A 240 -5.42 -11.48 -25.04
CA VAL A 240 -4.63 -10.30 -25.43
C VAL A 240 -3.39 -10.69 -26.24
N SER A 241 -2.72 -11.78 -25.89
CA SER A 241 -1.56 -12.27 -26.65
C SER A 241 -1.90 -12.65 -28.09
N LEU A 242 -3.11 -13.16 -28.34
CA LEU A 242 -3.60 -13.46 -29.67
C LEU A 242 -3.87 -12.18 -30.45
N ILE A 243 -4.42 -11.13 -29.82
CA ILE A 243 -4.57 -9.82 -30.47
C ILE A 243 -3.20 -9.33 -30.94
N SER A 244 -2.17 -9.32 -30.07
CA SER A 244 -0.83 -8.87 -30.46
C SER A 244 -0.22 -9.74 -31.58
N THR A 245 -0.49 -11.05 -31.58
CA THR A 245 0.03 -11.99 -32.58
C THR A 245 -0.64 -11.79 -33.94
N PHE A 246 -1.96 -11.62 -33.97
CA PHE A 246 -2.71 -11.28 -35.19
C PHE A 246 -2.24 -9.93 -35.72
N GLU A 247 -2.11 -8.93 -34.85
CA GLU A 247 -1.62 -7.60 -35.22
C GLU A 247 -0.25 -7.66 -35.89
N LEU A 248 0.73 -8.32 -35.26
CA LEU A 248 2.07 -8.49 -35.82
C LEU A 248 2.06 -9.27 -37.13
N PHE A 249 1.25 -10.33 -37.26
CA PHE A 249 1.19 -11.14 -38.50
C PHE A 249 0.60 -10.34 -39.67
N PHE A 250 -0.57 -9.74 -39.50
CA PHE A 250 -1.24 -9.02 -40.58
C PHE A 250 -0.50 -7.74 -40.97
N VAL A 251 0.10 -7.02 -40.02
CA VAL A 251 0.87 -5.80 -40.32
C VAL A 251 2.26 -6.14 -40.86
N ASN A 252 3.05 -6.95 -40.14
CA ASN A 252 4.46 -7.15 -40.51
C ASN A 252 4.67 -8.20 -41.62
N THR A 253 3.80 -9.22 -41.71
CA THR A 253 3.95 -10.31 -42.69
C THR A 253 3.09 -10.09 -43.93
N ILE A 254 1.82 -9.69 -43.76
CA ILE A 254 0.92 -9.45 -44.91
C ILE A 254 1.06 -8.02 -45.45
N GLY A 255 1.45 -7.05 -44.62
CA GLY A 255 1.62 -5.66 -45.03
C GLY A 255 0.36 -4.80 -44.95
N LEU A 256 -0.63 -5.21 -44.14
CA LEU A 256 -1.83 -4.40 -43.90
C LEU A 256 -1.53 -3.20 -42.99
N PRO A 257 -2.37 -2.14 -43.03
CA PRO A 257 -2.25 -1.02 -42.10
C PRO A 257 -2.37 -1.44 -40.63
N PHE A 258 -1.82 -0.63 -39.72
CA PHE A 258 -1.97 -0.81 -38.28
C PHE A 258 -3.42 -1.02 -37.86
N ASN A 259 -3.62 -1.80 -36.80
CA ASN A 259 -4.89 -2.25 -36.22
C ASN A 259 -5.69 -3.25 -37.09
N SER A 260 -5.27 -3.55 -38.33
CA SER A 260 -5.99 -4.49 -39.19
C SER A 260 -6.03 -5.90 -38.61
N GLY A 261 -4.92 -6.37 -38.03
CA GLY A 261 -4.86 -7.69 -37.40
C GLY A 261 -5.77 -7.78 -36.18
N THR A 262 -5.81 -6.71 -35.39
CA THR A 262 -6.73 -6.57 -34.25
C THR A 262 -8.20 -6.65 -34.67
N ILE A 263 -8.61 -5.95 -35.73
CA ILE A 263 -9.99 -6.00 -36.26
C ILE A 263 -10.33 -7.41 -36.76
N ILE A 264 -9.43 -8.03 -37.54
CA ILE A 264 -9.62 -9.39 -38.06
C ILE A 264 -9.76 -10.39 -36.91
N TYR A 265 -8.96 -10.24 -35.84
CA TYR A 265 -9.07 -11.06 -34.64
C TYR A 265 -10.48 -10.96 -34.04
N PHE A 266 -11.00 -9.75 -33.80
CA PHE A 266 -12.35 -9.58 -33.24
C PHE A 266 -13.45 -10.15 -34.15
N LEU A 267 -13.38 -9.91 -35.46
CA LEU A 267 -14.35 -10.49 -36.41
C LEU A 267 -14.29 -12.02 -36.43
N SER A 268 -13.09 -12.59 -36.43
CA SER A 268 -12.90 -14.05 -36.40
C SER A 268 -13.42 -14.66 -35.10
N MET A 269 -13.23 -13.99 -33.96
CA MET A 269 -13.73 -14.41 -32.67
C MET A 269 -15.26 -14.35 -32.60
N ILE A 270 -15.87 -13.25 -33.06
CA ILE A 270 -17.34 -13.11 -33.15
C ILE A 270 -17.92 -14.18 -34.08
N GLY A 271 -17.29 -14.40 -35.24
CA GLY A 271 -17.69 -15.44 -36.18
C GLY A 271 -17.59 -16.84 -35.58
N ALA A 272 -16.50 -17.15 -34.87
CA ALA A 272 -16.29 -18.44 -34.21
C ALA A 272 -17.31 -18.70 -33.08
N ILE A 273 -17.59 -17.68 -32.25
CA ILE A 273 -18.61 -17.75 -31.20
C ILE A 273 -20.00 -17.92 -31.83
N GLY A 274 -20.35 -17.12 -32.83
CA GLY A 274 -21.64 -17.19 -33.52
C GLY A 274 -21.88 -18.53 -34.21
N PHE A 275 -20.87 -19.06 -34.89
CA PHE A 275 -20.87 -20.40 -35.46
C PHE A 275 -21.02 -21.47 -34.38
N GLY A 276 -20.22 -21.39 -33.31
CA GLY A 276 -20.24 -22.35 -32.20
C GLY A 276 -21.61 -22.40 -31.49
N LEU A 277 -22.23 -21.24 -31.24
CA LEU A 277 -23.58 -21.16 -30.67
C LEU A 277 -24.63 -21.76 -31.62
N SER A 278 -24.56 -21.44 -32.91
CA SER A 278 -25.49 -21.96 -33.92
C SER A 278 -25.36 -23.48 -34.08
N TYR A 279 -24.13 -23.98 -34.18
CA TYR A 279 -23.82 -25.41 -34.29
C TYR A 279 -24.28 -26.19 -33.06
N THR A 280 -23.91 -25.73 -31.86
CA THR A 280 -24.30 -26.41 -30.61
C THR A 280 -25.81 -26.40 -30.39
N LYS A 281 -26.51 -25.33 -30.79
CA LYS A 281 -27.98 -25.27 -30.78
C LYS A 281 -28.58 -26.28 -31.77
N LYS A 282 -28.09 -26.31 -33.02
CA LYS A 282 -28.57 -27.23 -34.07
C LYS A 282 -28.40 -28.71 -33.67
N HIS A 283 -27.34 -29.03 -32.94
CA HIS A 283 -27.01 -30.40 -32.51
C HIS A 283 -27.39 -30.73 -31.05
N ASN A 284 -28.22 -29.91 -30.39
CA ASN A 284 -28.69 -30.11 -29.02
C ASN A 284 -27.56 -30.31 -27.97
N LYS A 285 -26.40 -29.66 -28.16
CA LYS A 285 -25.24 -29.76 -27.24
C LYS A 285 -25.31 -28.69 -26.14
N VAL A 286 -26.20 -28.88 -25.17
CA VAL A 286 -26.53 -27.87 -24.12
C VAL A 286 -25.32 -27.41 -23.30
N VAL A 287 -24.46 -28.34 -22.85
CA VAL A 287 -23.29 -28.00 -22.02
C VAL A 287 -22.30 -27.13 -22.80
N TRP A 288 -22.00 -27.51 -24.05
CA TRP A 288 -21.11 -26.73 -24.92
C TRP A 288 -21.70 -25.39 -25.30
N ASN A 289 -23.01 -25.32 -25.56
CA ASN A 289 -23.69 -24.06 -25.80
C ASN A 289 -23.55 -23.10 -24.60
N THR A 290 -23.77 -23.63 -23.38
CA THR A 290 -23.62 -22.85 -22.13
C THR A 290 -22.18 -22.42 -21.90
N ALA A 291 -21.19 -23.29 -22.18
CA ALA A 291 -19.78 -22.95 -22.07
C ALA A 291 -19.35 -21.86 -23.06
N ILE A 292 -19.77 -21.94 -24.33
CA ILE A 292 -19.49 -20.90 -25.33
C ILE A 292 -20.16 -19.58 -24.93
N LEU A 293 -21.40 -19.63 -24.45
CA LEU A 293 -22.11 -18.45 -23.95
C LEU A 293 -21.42 -17.85 -22.72
N GLY A 294 -20.91 -18.68 -21.81
CA GLY A 294 -20.10 -18.25 -20.68
C GLY A 294 -18.80 -17.57 -21.11
N ILE A 295 -18.06 -18.16 -22.07
CA ILE A 295 -16.84 -17.54 -22.64
C ILE A 295 -17.18 -16.21 -23.31
N MET A 296 -18.26 -16.14 -24.09
CA MET A 296 -18.72 -14.90 -24.72
C MET A 296 -18.97 -13.82 -23.68
N MET A 297 -19.74 -14.11 -22.63
CA MET A 297 -20.04 -13.15 -21.59
C MET A 297 -18.80 -12.77 -20.75
N LEU A 298 -17.91 -13.71 -20.49
CA LEU A 298 -16.63 -13.42 -19.83
C LEU A 298 -15.80 -12.42 -20.66
N LEU A 299 -15.70 -12.62 -21.97
CA LEU A 299 -14.97 -11.71 -22.86
C LEU A 299 -15.66 -10.34 -22.96
N ILE A 300 -16.99 -10.29 -22.92
CA ILE A 300 -17.73 -9.02 -22.83
C ILE A 300 -17.39 -8.29 -21.52
N GLY A 301 -17.35 -8.97 -20.37
CA GLY A 301 -16.92 -8.34 -19.11
C GLY A 301 -15.47 -7.85 -19.17
N TYR A 302 -14.59 -8.65 -19.76
CA TYR A 302 -13.17 -8.33 -19.96
C TYR A 302 -12.94 -7.18 -20.95
N SER A 303 -13.93 -6.84 -21.79
CA SER A 303 -13.81 -5.74 -22.75
C SER A 303 -13.63 -4.36 -22.11
N SER A 304 -13.86 -4.21 -20.80
CA SER A 304 -13.58 -2.98 -20.06
C SER A 304 -12.13 -2.50 -20.25
N PHE A 305 -11.15 -3.38 -20.46
CA PHE A 305 -9.75 -3.02 -20.75
C PHE A 305 -9.55 -2.25 -22.06
N ALA A 306 -10.51 -2.27 -22.98
CA ALA A 306 -10.44 -1.47 -24.19
C ALA A 306 -10.35 0.04 -23.88
N ILE A 307 -10.91 0.49 -22.75
CA ILE A 307 -10.82 1.90 -22.36
C ILE A 307 -9.38 2.36 -22.14
N LEU A 308 -8.51 1.50 -21.62
CA LEU A 308 -7.10 1.86 -21.36
C LEU A 308 -6.38 2.19 -22.66
N VAL A 309 -6.61 1.39 -23.71
CA VAL A 309 -6.04 1.64 -25.05
C VAL A 309 -6.59 2.94 -25.63
N VAL A 310 -7.91 3.14 -25.56
CA VAL A 310 -8.56 4.35 -26.08
C VAL A 310 -8.05 5.60 -25.37
N ARG A 311 -7.90 5.55 -24.05
CA ARG A 311 -7.47 6.69 -23.24
C ARG A 311 -5.97 6.95 -23.37
N SER A 312 -5.14 5.92 -23.40
CA SER A 312 -3.70 6.06 -23.64
C SER A 312 -3.40 6.72 -24.99
N ASN A 313 -4.15 6.40 -26.07
CA ASN A 313 -4.00 7.09 -27.36
C ASN A 313 -4.30 8.61 -27.28
N ALA A 314 -5.12 9.05 -26.33
CA ALA A 314 -5.37 10.47 -26.09
C ALA A 314 -4.24 11.16 -25.29
N ASN A 315 -3.24 10.40 -24.84
CA ASN A 315 -2.04 10.85 -24.14
C ASN A 315 -2.36 11.71 -22.89
N PRO A 316 -3.16 11.20 -21.93
CA PRO A 316 -3.53 11.93 -20.72
C PRO A 316 -2.31 12.28 -19.87
N PRO A 317 -2.44 13.21 -18.90
CA PRO A 317 -1.34 13.58 -18.03
C PRO A 317 -0.96 12.51 -17.01
N ILE A 318 -1.83 11.55 -16.66
CA ILE A 318 -1.47 10.27 -16.05
C ILE A 318 -1.70 9.14 -17.08
N ASP A 319 -0.61 8.63 -17.65
CA ASP A 319 -0.64 7.53 -18.62
C ASP A 319 0.37 6.44 -18.28
N GLU A 320 0.11 5.72 -17.19
CA GLU A 320 1.04 4.70 -16.70
C GLU A 320 1.26 3.60 -17.74
N ASN A 321 2.53 3.31 -18.03
CA ASN A 321 2.99 2.28 -18.98
C ASN A 321 2.59 2.50 -20.46
N ASN A 322 1.80 3.53 -20.80
CA ASN A 322 1.40 3.91 -22.15
C ASN A 322 0.88 2.74 -23.02
N PRO A 323 -0.22 2.04 -22.65
CA PRO A 323 -0.76 0.90 -23.38
C PRO A 323 -1.56 1.29 -24.65
N GLU A 324 -0.96 2.05 -25.58
CA GLU A 324 -1.64 2.60 -26.78
C GLU A 324 -2.03 1.56 -27.84
N ASP A 325 -1.46 0.35 -27.78
CA ASP A 325 -1.73 -0.69 -28.76
C ASP A 325 -1.79 -2.09 -28.14
N ALA A 326 -2.09 -3.09 -28.96
CA ALA A 326 -2.22 -4.49 -28.53
C ALA A 326 -0.95 -5.06 -27.87
N VAL A 327 0.24 -4.59 -28.26
CA VAL A 327 1.51 -5.04 -27.70
C VAL A 327 1.74 -4.35 -26.35
N GLY A 328 1.52 -3.04 -26.29
CA GLY A 328 1.58 -2.24 -25.06
C GLY A 328 0.62 -2.77 -23.99
N LEU A 329 -0.64 -3.01 -24.36
CA LEU A 329 -1.67 -3.58 -23.48
C LEU A 329 -1.28 -4.97 -22.95
N LEU A 330 -0.65 -5.82 -23.77
CA LEU A 330 -0.17 -7.12 -23.31
C LEU A 330 0.91 -6.99 -22.24
N SER A 331 1.89 -6.11 -22.47
CA SER A 331 2.98 -5.86 -21.50
C SER A 331 2.44 -5.27 -20.20
N TYR A 332 1.48 -4.35 -20.32
CA TYR A 332 0.74 -3.74 -19.22
C TYR A 332 0.03 -4.79 -18.36
N LEU A 333 -0.81 -5.63 -18.97
CA LEU A 333 -1.56 -6.68 -18.27
C LEU A 333 -0.67 -7.77 -17.66
N LYS A 334 0.42 -8.12 -18.33
CA LYS A 334 1.43 -9.06 -17.81
C LYS A 334 2.28 -8.46 -16.70
N ARG A 335 2.15 -7.17 -16.42
CA ARG A 335 2.88 -6.51 -15.32
C ARG A 335 4.39 -6.66 -15.48
N GLU A 336 4.89 -6.65 -16.72
CA GLU A 336 6.30 -6.99 -17.03
C GLU A 336 7.31 -6.10 -16.28
N GLN A 337 6.94 -4.86 -15.97
CA GLN A 337 7.79 -3.92 -15.23
C GLN A 337 8.12 -4.35 -13.80
N TYR A 338 7.26 -5.14 -13.16
CA TYR A 338 7.47 -5.63 -11.80
C TYR A 338 8.33 -6.90 -11.75
N GLY A 339 8.64 -7.48 -12.92
CA GLY A 339 9.37 -8.75 -13.03
C GLY A 339 8.54 -9.96 -12.62
N SER A 340 9.22 -11.09 -12.41
CA SER A 340 8.60 -12.38 -12.07
C SER A 340 9.30 -13.04 -10.89
N TRP A 341 8.58 -13.85 -10.13
CA TRP A 341 9.11 -14.65 -9.03
C TRP A 341 8.83 -16.14 -9.24
N PRO A 342 9.70 -17.03 -8.73
CA PRO A 342 9.48 -18.46 -8.87
C PRO A 342 8.36 -18.94 -7.94
N ILE A 343 7.47 -19.80 -8.46
CA ILE A 343 6.38 -20.40 -7.69
C ILE A 343 6.65 -21.89 -7.45
N ILE A 344 6.74 -22.70 -8.51
CA ILE A 344 6.88 -24.16 -8.41
C ILE A 344 8.35 -24.60 -8.33
N TYR A 345 9.23 -23.98 -9.11
CA TYR A 345 10.65 -24.34 -9.16
C TYR A 345 11.49 -23.11 -9.53
N GLY A 346 12.61 -22.91 -8.84
CA GLY A 346 13.43 -21.72 -9.06
C GLY A 346 14.54 -21.56 -8.03
N GLN A 347 15.20 -20.41 -8.10
CA GLN A 347 16.41 -20.10 -7.31
C GLN A 347 16.11 -19.75 -5.85
N HIS A 348 17.12 -19.93 -4.99
CA HIS A 348 17.18 -19.28 -3.68
C HIS A 348 17.90 -17.92 -3.74
N PHE A 349 17.79 -17.10 -2.69
CA PHE A 349 18.24 -15.70 -2.69
C PHE A 349 19.74 -15.50 -2.98
N ASN A 350 20.62 -16.35 -2.44
CA ASN A 350 22.07 -16.30 -2.68
C ASN A 350 22.53 -17.25 -3.81
N ALA A 351 21.63 -17.60 -4.74
CA ALA A 351 21.95 -18.46 -5.87
C ALA A 351 22.99 -17.82 -6.80
N LYS A 352 23.94 -18.62 -7.27
CA LYS A 352 24.93 -18.18 -8.25
C LYS A 352 24.40 -18.38 -9.66
N LEU A 353 24.83 -17.52 -10.58
CA LEU A 353 24.55 -17.68 -12.01
C LEU A 353 25.26 -18.94 -12.56
N ASP A 354 24.71 -19.51 -13.62
CA ASP A 354 25.32 -20.59 -14.37
C ASP A 354 26.66 -20.14 -14.96
N SER A 355 27.70 -20.96 -14.80
CA SER A 355 29.07 -20.59 -15.19
C SER A 355 29.29 -20.56 -16.70
N LYS A 356 28.48 -21.28 -17.49
CA LYS A 356 28.62 -21.34 -18.95
C LYS A 356 27.67 -20.37 -19.64
N LYS A 357 26.41 -20.29 -19.18
CA LYS A 357 25.39 -19.43 -19.75
C LYS A 357 24.68 -18.64 -18.64
N PRO A 358 25.33 -17.60 -18.08
CA PRO A 358 24.81 -16.87 -16.91
C PRO A 358 23.52 -16.08 -17.17
N TYR A 359 23.19 -15.81 -18.43
CA TYR A 359 21.98 -15.10 -18.82
C TYR A 359 21.27 -15.79 -19.98
N LEU A 360 19.94 -15.73 -20.00
CA LEU A 360 19.06 -16.17 -21.10
C LEU A 360 18.46 -14.97 -21.82
N ASP A 361 17.99 -15.23 -23.04
CA ASP A 361 17.22 -14.25 -23.81
C ASP A 361 15.81 -14.12 -23.23
N GLY A 362 15.35 -12.88 -23.05
CA GLY A 362 13.97 -12.55 -22.71
C GLY A 362 13.11 -12.34 -23.94
N THR A 363 11.84 -11.99 -23.73
CA THR A 363 10.89 -11.69 -24.81
C THR A 363 11.22 -10.36 -25.50
N PRO A 364 11.39 -10.31 -26.82
CA PRO A 364 11.65 -9.06 -27.54
C PRO A 364 10.55 -8.02 -27.33
N VAL A 365 10.94 -6.75 -27.28
CA VAL A 365 10.03 -5.59 -27.20
C VAL A 365 9.82 -5.03 -28.59
N TYR A 366 8.56 -4.96 -29.01
CA TYR A 366 8.14 -4.35 -30.27
C TYR A 366 7.63 -2.93 -30.00
N THR A 367 7.84 -2.04 -30.96
CA THR A 367 7.22 -0.71 -30.99
C THR A 367 6.66 -0.43 -32.39
N LYS A 368 5.65 0.43 -32.47
CA LYS A 368 5.10 0.93 -33.72
C LYS A 368 6.12 1.86 -34.40
N ASP A 369 6.52 1.57 -35.65
CA ASP A 369 7.32 2.47 -36.48
C ASP A 369 6.43 3.07 -37.55
N GLU A 370 5.92 4.28 -37.28
CA GLU A 370 4.99 4.97 -38.18
C GLU A 370 5.61 5.29 -39.54
N LYS A 371 6.93 5.56 -39.59
CA LYS A 371 7.64 5.85 -40.84
C LYS A 371 7.74 4.61 -41.74
N LYS A 372 7.88 3.42 -41.14
CA LYS A 372 7.97 2.16 -41.89
C LYS A 372 6.62 1.45 -42.03
N GLY A 373 5.55 1.96 -41.43
CA GLY A 373 4.24 1.33 -41.44
C GLY A 373 4.20 -0.07 -40.82
N LYS A 374 5.14 -0.40 -39.92
CA LYS A 374 5.26 -1.75 -39.32
C LYS A 374 5.78 -1.72 -37.88
N TYR A 375 5.57 -2.80 -37.14
CA TYR A 375 6.15 -2.95 -35.81
C TYR A 375 7.63 -3.37 -35.89
N THR A 376 8.52 -2.67 -35.19
CA THR A 376 9.95 -2.97 -35.16
C THR A 376 10.42 -3.38 -33.78
N VAL A 377 11.39 -4.30 -33.72
CA VAL A 377 11.98 -4.75 -32.46
C VAL A 377 13.01 -3.72 -31.98
N ILE A 378 12.72 -3.03 -30.87
CA ILE A 378 13.61 -2.02 -30.28
C ILE A 378 14.56 -2.59 -29.24
N ASP A 379 14.14 -3.65 -28.55
CA ASP A 379 14.97 -4.40 -27.62
C ASP A 379 14.77 -5.90 -27.88
N LYS A 380 15.85 -6.60 -28.23
CA LYS A 380 15.81 -8.06 -28.42
C LYS A 380 15.77 -8.83 -27.10
N ARG A 381 15.95 -8.14 -25.96
CA ARG A 381 16.14 -8.68 -24.61
C ARG A 381 17.16 -9.83 -24.54
N LYS A 382 18.20 -9.80 -25.39
CA LYS A 382 19.24 -10.84 -25.38
C LYS A 382 20.06 -10.80 -24.10
N ASN A 383 20.29 -11.97 -23.49
CA ASN A 383 21.03 -12.12 -22.23
C ASN A 383 20.53 -11.19 -21.10
N THR A 384 19.21 -11.01 -20.97
CA THR A 384 18.62 -10.13 -19.94
C THR A 384 18.12 -10.87 -18.72
N LEU A 385 17.75 -12.15 -18.86
CA LEU A 385 17.20 -12.94 -17.76
C LEU A 385 18.32 -13.70 -17.04
N PRO A 386 18.46 -13.58 -15.71
CA PRO A 386 19.48 -14.33 -14.98
C PRO A 386 19.22 -15.84 -15.06
N ASN A 387 20.23 -16.59 -15.48
CA ASN A 387 20.19 -18.05 -15.47
C ASN A 387 20.94 -18.58 -14.26
N TYR A 388 20.21 -19.01 -13.24
CA TYR A 388 20.82 -19.57 -12.04
C TYR A 388 21.30 -21.00 -12.25
N SER A 389 22.38 -21.38 -11.56
CA SER A 389 22.94 -22.73 -11.58
C SER A 389 21.90 -23.76 -11.12
N LYS A 390 21.84 -24.93 -11.78
CA LYS A 390 20.88 -26.01 -11.43
C LYS A 390 20.98 -26.44 -9.96
N LYS A 391 22.19 -26.45 -9.39
CA LYS A 391 22.38 -26.80 -7.97
C LYS A 391 21.76 -25.78 -7.02
N ASP A 392 21.60 -24.53 -7.44
CA ASP A 392 21.08 -23.43 -6.61
C ASP A 392 19.58 -23.16 -6.88
N LYS A 393 18.91 -24.11 -7.56
CA LYS A 393 17.46 -24.15 -7.72
C LYS A 393 16.86 -25.24 -6.84
N MET A 394 15.63 -25.02 -6.40
CA MET A 394 14.85 -26.00 -5.62
C MET A 394 13.38 -25.99 -6.02
N PHE A 395 12.69 -27.08 -5.68
CA PHE A 395 11.24 -27.15 -5.73
C PHE A 395 10.63 -26.27 -4.62
N PHE A 396 9.52 -25.61 -4.93
CA PHE A 396 8.77 -24.73 -4.04
C PHE A 396 9.64 -23.66 -3.35
N PRO A 397 10.38 -22.82 -4.10
CA PRO A 397 11.28 -21.84 -3.50
C PRO A 397 10.50 -20.70 -2.83
N ARG A 398 10.73 -20.47 -1.54
CA ARG A 398 10.14 -19.42 -0.70
C ARG A 398 11.18 -18.39 -0.26
N ILE A 399 12.44 -18.82 -0.14
CA ILE A 399 13.59 -17.98 0.21
C ILE A 399 14.35 -17.56 -1.06
N TRP A 400 13.68 -16.80 -1.93
CA TRP A 400 14.09 -16.65 -3.33
C TRP A 400 14.66 -15.27 -3.70
N SER A 401 14.26 -14.21 -2.98
CA SER A 401 14.48 -12.84 -3.46
C SER A 401 15.83 -12.25 -3.06
N ASN A 402 16.54 -11.72 -4.04
CA ASN A 402 17.73 -10.88 -3.89
C ASN A 402 17.53 -9.46 -4.45
N THR A 403 16.28 -9.05 -4.65
CA THR A 403 15.95 -7.75 -5.24
C THR A 403 16.32 -6.59 -4.33
N GLN A 404 16.43 -6.82 -3.02
CA GLN A 404 16.95 -5.86 -2.05
C GLN A 404 17.99 -6.55 -1.15
N THR A 405 19.09 -5.84 -0.87
CA THR A 405 20.17 -6.36 -0.02
C THR A 405 19.70 -6.78 1.37
N ARG A 406 18.69 -6.08 1.92
CA ARG A 406 18.13 -6.38 3.25
C ARG A 406 17.38 -7.71 3.33
N HIS A 407 16.80 -8.22 2.23
CA HIS A 407 16.00 -9.45 2.26
C HIS A 407 16.76 -10.65 2.83
N ALA A 408 18.06 -10.74 2.55
CA ALA A 408 18.94 -11.78 3.09
C ALA A 408 18.91 -11.85 4.63
N GLY A 409 18.91 -10.69 5.32
CA GLY A 409 18.84 -10.64 6.77
C GLY A 409 17.51 -11.15 7.31
N GLY A 410 16.41 -10.84 6.63
CA GLY A 410 15.08 -11.34 6.98
C GLY A 410 14.99 -12.86 6.85
N TYR A 411 15.55 -13.44 5.78
CA TYR A 411 15.61 -14.89 5.63
C TYR A 411 16.46 -15.56 6.71
N VAL A 412 17.59 -14.95 7.08
CA VAL A 412 18.44 -15.44 8.17
C VAL A 412 17.64 -15.54 9.46
N ASN A 413 16.89 -14.51 9.81
CA ASN A 413 16.08 -14.46 11.02
C ASN A 413 14.90 -15.44 10.96
N TRP A 414 14.04 -15.32 9.95
CA TRP A 414 12.77 -16.06 9.87
C TRP A 414 12.92 -17.54 9.54
N ALA A 415 13.94 -17.91 8.76
CA ALA A 415 14.19 -19.29 8.39
C ALA A 415 15.28 -19.96 9.25
N GLY A 416 15.94 -19.22 10.14
CA GLY A 416 16.99 -19.75 11.01
C GLY A 416 18.25 -20.15 10.24
N LEU A 417 18.74 -19.30 9.32
CA LEU A 417 20.05 -19.52 8.71
C LEU A 417 21.15 -19.03 9.65
N LYS A 418 22.35 -19.61 9.55
CA LYS A 418 23.50 -19.15 10.32
C LYS A 418 23.97 -17.76 9.88
N ASN A 419 24.00 -17.53 8.57
CA ASN A 419 24.33 -16.24 7.95
C ASN A 419 23.84 -16.22 6.49
N LYS A 420 24.00 -15.07 5.82
CA LYS A 420 23.54 -14.82 4.45
C LYS A 420 24.29 -15.60 3.36
N ASP A 421 25.48 -16.11 3.65
CA ASP A 421 26.36 -16.78 2.69
C ASP A 421 26.13 -18.29 2.63
N VAL A 422 25.40 -18.84 3.61
CA VAL A 422 25.02 -20.26 3.64
C VAL A 422 23.87 -20.53 2.67
N LYS A 423 24.02 -21.60 1.89
CA LYS A 423 22.95 -22.09 1.00
C LYS A 423 21.75 -22.58 1.83
N PRO A 424 20.51 -22.11 1.57
CA PRO A 424 19.33 -22.58 2.28
C PRO A 424 19.04 -24.06 2.01
N THR A 425 18.66 -24.80 3.05
CA THR A 425 18.10 -26.15 2.92
C THR A 425 16.61 -26.10 2.60
N PHE A 426 16.05 -27.20 2.10
CA PHE A 426 14.59 -27.30 1.91
C PHE A 426 13.81 -27.19 3.24
N GLY A 427 14.38 -27.68 4.35
CA GLY A 427 13.78 -27.53 5.68
C GLY A 427 13.72 -26.08 6.14
N GLN A 428 14.77 -25.29 5.89
CA GLN A 428 14.76 -23.84 6.15
C GLN A 428 13.74 -23.13 5.24
N ASN A 429 13.67 -23.53 3.97
CA ASN A 429 12.66 -23.02 3.04
C ASN A 429 11.23 -23.23 3.55
N LEU A 430 10.91 -24.42 4.07
CA LEU A 430 9.62 -24.69 4.70
C LEU A 430 9.45 -23.97 6.04
N THR A 431 10.52 -23.79 6.81
CA THR A 431 10.46 -23.01 8.06
C THR A 431 10.05 -21.57 7.78
N TYR A 432 10.61 -20.94 6.75
CA TYR A 432 10.20 -19.61 6.30
C TYR A 432 8.74 -19.59 5.82
N PHE A 433 8.32 -20.61 5.05
CA PHE A 433 6.93 -20.74 4.62
C PHE A 433 5.96 -20.73 5.80
N PHE A 434 6.17 -21.59 6.79
CA PHE A 434 5.23 -21.71 7.91
C PHE A 434 5.34 -20.57 8.91
N LYS A 435 6.55 -20.13 9.27
CA LYS A 435 6.74 -19.05 10.26
C LYS A 435 6.39 -17.67 9.70
N TYR A 436 6.97 -17.31 8.56
CA TYR A 436 6.80 -15.96 8.01
C TYR A 436 5.60 -15.87 7.07
N GLN A 437 5.50 -16.75 6.08
CA GLN A 437 4.44 -16.60 5.09
C GLN A 437 3.08 -16.95 5.71
N ILE A 438 2.89 -18.15 6.22
CA ILE A 438 1.61 -18.56 6.85
C ILE A 438 1.39 -17.87 8.19
N GLY A 439 2.34 -17.99 9.14
CA GLY A 439 2.19 -17.44 10.48
C GLY A 439 2.11 -15.91 10.50
N TRP A 440 3.19 -15.26 10.07
CA TRP A 440 3.32 -13.80 10.13
C TRP A 440 2.47 -13.04 9.10
N SER A 441 2.38 -13.54 7.86
CA SER A 441 1.74 -12.81 6.77
C SER A 441 0.29 -13.19 6.52
N TYR A 442 -0.26 -14.23 7.18
CA TYR A 442 -1.68 -14.58 7.07
C TYR A 442 -2.37 -14.78 8.41
N ILE A 443 -1.88 -15.71 9.24
CA ILE A 443 -2.54 -16.01 10.53
C ILE A 443 -2.58 -14.76 11.41
N ARG A 444 -1.54 -13.93 11.41
CA ARG A 444 -1.54 -12.65 12.13
C ARG A 444 -2.74 -11.76 11.74
N TYR A 445 -2.95 -11.51 10.45
CA TYR A 445 -4.08 -10.70 9.96
C TYR A 445 -5.43 -11.40 10.17
N PHE A 446 -5.49 -12.72 10.01
CA PHE A 446 -6.69 -13.48 10.35
C PHE A 446 -7.08 -13.26 11.82
N MET A 447 -6.10 -13.25 12.72
CA MET A 447 -6.33 -12.99 14.14
C MET A 447 -6.64 -11.53 14.46
N TRP A 448 -6.14 -10.56 13.69
CA TRP A 448 -6.58 -9.15 13.80
C TRP A 448 -8.09 -9.00 13.67
N ASN A 449 -8.71 -9.82 12.82
CA ASN A 449 -10.14 -9.75 12.53
C ASN A 449 -11.01 -10.56 13.51
N PHE A 450 -10.45 -11.57 14.19
CA PHE A 450 -11.26 -12.53 14.98
C PHE A 450 -10.80 -12.76 16.43
N ALA A 451 -9.69 -12.15 16.84
CA ALA A 451 -9.24 -12.12 18.23
C ALA A 451 -8.93 -10.70 18.72
N GLY A 452 -8.34 -9.87 17.87
CA GLY A 452 -8.04 -8.47 18.15
C GLY A 452 -6.66 -8.03 17.63
N ARG A 453 -6.35 -6.74 17.72
CA ARG A 453 -5.16 -6.09 17.17
C ARG A 453 -4.39 -5.36 18.27
N GLN A 454 -3.06 -5.49 18.26
CA GLN A 454 -2.19 -4.92 19.31
C GLN A 454 -2.02 -3.39 19.16
N ASN A 455 -1.88 -2.92 17.93
CA ASN A 455 -1.77 -1.52 17.52
C ASN A 455 -1.70 -1.45 15.98
N ASP A 456 -1.75 -0.23 15.46
CA ASP A 456 -1.67 0.07 14.03
C ASP A 456 -0.24 0.24 13.47
N PHE A 457 0.79 0.15 14.31
CA PHE A 457 2.18 0.28 13.88
C PHE A 457 2.64 -0.91 13.04
N MET A 458 3.24 -0.60 11.88
CA MET A 458 3.83 -1.56 10.97
C MET A 458 4.98 -2.31 11.62
N ASN A 459 5.01 -3.63 11.40
CA ASN A 459 6.07 -4.47 11.94
C ASN A 459 6.85 -5.18 10.83
N MET A 460 7.95 -4.55 10.41
CA MET A 460 8.83 -5.06 9.35
C MET A 460 9.72 -6.22 9.80
N ASP A 461 10.02 -6.30 11.10
CA ASP A 461 11.09 -7.14 11.64
C ASP A 461 10.58 -8.33 12.48
N GLY A 462 9.28 -8.41 12.74
CA GLY A 462 8.65 -9.47 13.53
C GLY A 462 8.79 -9.32 15.04
N ASN A 463 8.96 -8.10 15.54
CA ASN A 463 9.14 -7.86 16.97
C ASN A 463 7.83 -8.04 17.78
N SER A 464 7.92 -8.15 19.10
CA SER A 464 6.74 -8.33 19.97
C SER A 464 5.93 -7.05 20.26
N LEU A 465 6.39 -5.88 19.81
CA LEU A 465 5.82 -4.58 20.20
C LEU A 465 4.77 -4.06 19.21
N ASN A 466 5.01 -4.25 17.90
CA ASN A 466 4.24 -3.57 16.86
C ASN A 466 3.37 -4.55 16.08
N GLY A 467 2.17 -4.15 15.67
CA GLY A 467 1.38 -4.83 14.64
C GLY A 467 1.13 -6.32 14.87
N ASN A 468 1.13 -6.81 16.11
CA ASN A 468 0.69 -8.18 16.38
C ASN A 468 -0.84 -8.25 16.56
N TRP A 469 -1.38 -9.45 16.74
CA TRP A 469 -2.75 -9.62 17.23
C TRP A 469 -2.76 -9.67 18.76
N GLU A 470 -3.74 -9.07 19.41
CA GLU A 470 -3.86 -9.11 20.87
C GLU A 470 -5.32 -9.41 21.21
N SER A 471 -5.55 -10.41 22.05
CA SER A 471 -6.91 -10.89 22.31
C SER A 471 -7.65 -10.15 23.42
N GLY A 472 -6.90 -9.49 24.32
CA GLY A 472 -7.42 -8.96 25.58
C GLY A 472 -7.41 -10.00 26.71
N ILE A 473 -6.91 -11.21 26.46
CA ILE A 473 -6.75 -12.26 27.47
C ILE A 473 -5.27 -12.33 27.87
N GLY A 474 -4.92 -11.61 28.94
CA GLY A 474 -3.54 -11.36 29.34
C GLY A 474 -2.63 -12.58 29.39
N PHE A 475 -3.06 -13.72 29.95
CA PHE A 475 -2.19 -14.91 30.01
C PHE A 475 -1.88 -15.53 28.63
N ILE A 476 -2.79 -15.41 27.65
CA ILE A 476 -2.59 -15.89 26.28
C ILE A 476 -1.66 -14.93 25.53
N ASP A 477 -1.95 -13.63 25.65
CA ASP A 477 -1.17 -12.58 24.99
C ASP A 477 0.27 -12.56 25.53
N ASN A 478 0.45 -12.65 26.86
CA ASN A 478 1.75 -12.74 27.54
C ASN A 478 2.54 -13.99 27.14
N ALA A 479 1.88 -15.13 26.93
CA ALA A 479 2.56 -16.36 26.50
C ALA A 479 3.15 -16.22 25.09
N ARG A 480 2.49 -15.48 24.19
CA ARG A 480 2.89 -15.34 22.79
C ARG A 480 3.82 -14.15 22.55
N LEU A 481 3.50 -13.00 23.13
CA LEU A 481 4.23 -11.75 22.93
C LEU A 481 5.38 -11.59 23.92
N GLY A 482 5.32 -12.28 25.06
CA GLY A 482 6.24 -12.03 26.17
C GLY A 482 6.04 -10.63 26.76
N THR A 483 4.80 -10.13 26.76
CA THR A 483 4.45 -8.81 27.29
C THR A 483 4.79 -8.71 28.78
N PRO A 484 5.18 -7.50 29.24
CA PRO A 484 5.50 -7.23 30.64
C PRO A 484 4.37 -7.58 31.61
N SER A 485 4.71 -7.71 32.89
CA SER A 485 3.71 -7.87 33.95
C SER A 485 2.79 -6.64 34.00
N SER A 486 1.58 -6.81 34.54
CA SER A 486 0.63 -5.70 34.77
C SER A 486 1.11 -4.68 35.79
N GLU A 487 2.24 -4.95 36.46
CA GLU A 487 2.85 -4.04 37.45
C GLU A 487 3.72 -2.96 36.77
N VAL A 488 4.00 -3.10 35.48
CA VAL A 488 4.81 -2.16 34.71
C VAL A 488 3.90 -1.27 33.87
N ASN A 489 4.07 0.04 33.98
CA ASN A 489 3.28 1.00 33.22
C ASN A 489 3.55 0.86 31.71
N VAL A 490 2.47 0.74 30.94
CA VAL A 490 2.53 0.72 29.47
C VAL A 490 2.69 2.17 28.98
N PRO A 491 3.59 2.46 28.02
CA PRO A 491 3.71 3.78 27.43
C PRO A 491 2.39 4.28 26.83
N ASP A 492 2.07 5.55 27.05
CA ASP A 492 0.79 6.16 26.66
C ASP A 492 0.47 5.97 25.17
N TYR A 493 1.46 6.14 24.29
CA TYR A 493 1.28 5.99 22.84
C TYR A 493 0.96 4.56 22.39
N LEU A 494 1.23 3.54 23.23
CA LEU A 494 0.85 2.15 23.02
C LEU A 494 -0.46 1.80 23.72
N GLY A 495 -0.64 2.27 24.96
CA GLY A 495 -1.81 1.98 25.78
C GLY A 495 -3.09 2.67 25.27
N LYS A 496 -2.96 3.89 24.73
CA LYS A 496 -4.04 4.71 24.18
C LYS A 496 -4.06 4.70 22.64
N ASN A 497 -3.33 3.78 22.01
CA ASN A 497 -3.36 3.62 20.56
C ASN A 497 -4.78 3.22 20.13
N LYS A 498 -5.43 4.03 19.28
CA LYS A 498 -6.80 3.73 18.82
C LYS A 498 -6.88 2.43 18.01
N GLY A 499 -5.82 2.04 17.30
CA GLY A 499 -5.76 0.77 16.57
C GLY A 499 -5.55 -0.47 17.45
N LYS A 500 -5.75 -0.37 18.77
CA LYS A 500 -5.66 -1.48 19.72
C LYS A 500 -7.07 -1.96 20.07
N ASN A 501 -7.43 -3.14 19.58
CA ASN A 501 -8.80 -3.67 19.62
C ASN A 501 -8.82 -5.08 20.23
N HIS A 502 -9.73 -5.38 21.16
CA HIS A 502 -9.81 -6.68 21.85
C HIS A 502 -11.18 -7.36 21.64
N TYR A 503 -11.19 -8.54 21.00
CA TYR A 503 -12.42 -9.31 20.76
C TYR A 503 -12.54 -10.58 21.60
N TYR A 504 -11.55 -10.86 22.46
CA TYR A 504 -11.55 -11.99 23.41
C TYR A 504 -11.81 -13.35 22.77
N PHE A 505 -11.38 -13.53 21.52
CA PHE A 505 -11.65 -14.71 20.66
C PHE A 505 -13.14 -15.02 20.43
N LEU A 506 -14.09 -14.16 20.82
CA LEU A 506 -15.52 -14.44 20.65
C LEU A 506 -15.92 -14.67 19.18
N PRO A 507 -15.48 -13.84 18.21
CA PRO A 507 -15.74 -14.11 16.80
C PRO A 507 -15.11 -15.43 16.34
N LEU A 508 -13.86 -15.70 16.74
CA LEU A 508 -13.15 -16.93 16.39
C LEU A 508 -13.89 -18.17 16.91
N LEU A 509 -14.28 -18.18 18.18
CA LEU A 509 -14.96 -19.31 18.81
C LEU A 509 -16.32 -19.58 18.16
N LEU A 510 -17.11 -18.54 17.88
CA LEU A 510 -18.38 -18.70 17.19
C LEU A 510 -18.19 -19.25 15.77
N GLY A 511 -17.18 -18.78 15.04
CA GLY A 511 -16.81 -19.29 13.74
C GLY A 511 -16.36 -20.76 13.78
N LEU A 512 -15.57 -21.17 14.77
CA LEU A 512 -15.16 -22.57 14.95
C LEU A 512 -16.36 -23.47 15.29
N ILE A 513 -17.26 -23.02 16.18
CA ILE A 513 -18.52 -23.72 16.48
C ILE A 513 -19.33 -23.90 15.20
N GLY A 514 -19.47 -22.84 14.41
CA GLY A 514 -20.19 -22.89 13.14
C GLY A 514 -19.55 -23.78 12.10
N MET A 515 -18.22 -23.79 11.99
CA MET A 515 -17.48 -24.69 11.12
C MET A 515 -17.73 -26.16 11.49
N LEU A 516 -17.57 -26.52 12.77
CA LEU A 516 -17.81 -27.87 13.27
C LEU A 516 -19.28 -28.29 13.07
N PHE A 517 -20.21 -27.38 13.37
CA PHE A 517 -21.63 -27.63 13.15
C PHE A 517 -21.98 -27.80 11.67
N HIS A 518 -21.37 -27.02 10.78
CA HIS A 518 -21.54 -27.13 9.33
C HIS A 518 -21.05 -28.50 8.84
N PHE A 519 -19.86 -28.94 9.26
CA PHE A 519 -19.34 -30.27 8.90
C PHE A 519 -20.23 -31.40 9.42
N LYS A 520 -20.80 -31.25 10.62
CA LYS A 520 -21.70 -32.24 11.22
C LYS A 520 -23.03 -32.35 10.46
N GLN A 521 -23.62 -31.22 10.05
CA GLN A 521 -24.95 -31.19 9.44
C GLN A 521 -24.93 -31.35 7.92
N HIS A 522 -23.91 -30.80 7.25
CA HIS A 522 -23.79 -30.78 5.79
C HIS A 522 -22.32 -30.69 5.34
N ASN A 523 -21.60 -31.81 5.43
CA ASN A 523 -20.16 -31.91 5.16
C ASN A 523 -19.71 -31.43 3.76
N GLN A 524 -20.54 -31.61 2.73
CA GLN A 524 -20.25 -31.22 1.35
C GLN A 524 -20.18 -29.69 1.19
N ASP A 525 -21.17 -28.99 1.75
CA ASP A 525 -21.22 -27.53 1.72
C ASP A 525 -20.11 -26.94 2.60
N ALA A 526 -19.86 -27.56 3.77
CA ALA A 526 -18.75 -27.19 4.64
C ALA A 526 -17.39 -27.30 3.94
N LEU A 527 -17.19 -28.35 3.12
CA LEU A 527 -15.97 -28.53 2.34
C LEU A 527 -15.85 -27.48 1.23
N ALA A 528 -16.94 -27.08 0.57
CA ALA A 528 -16.93 -25.99 -0.40
C ALA A 528 -16.53 -24.65 0.26
N VAL A 529 -17.09 -24.32 1.43
CA VAL A 529 -16.69 -23.12 2.20
C VAL A 529 -15.24 -23.21 2.67
N LEU A 530 -14.77 -24.39 3.08
CA LEU A 530 -13.34 -24.59 3.43
C LEU A 530 -12.42 -24.33 2.23
N LEU A 531 -12.78 -24.79 1.03
CA LEU A 531 -12.00 -24.48 -0.17
C LEU A 531 -12.00 -22.98 -0.45
N PHE A 532 -13.16 -22.31 -0.34
CA PHE A 532 -13.24 -20.86 -0.48
C PHE A 532 -12.29 -20.17 0.51
N PHE A 533 -12.35 -20.52 1.79
CA PHE A 533 -11.47 -20.02 2.85
C PHE A 533 -9.99 -20.22 2.53
N LEU A 534 -9.59 -21.43 2.12
CA LEU A 534 -8.19 -21.74 1.84
C LEU A 534 -7.66 -21.02 0.59
N PHE A 535 -8.43 -20.98 -0.50
CA PHE A 535 -8.02 -20.36 -1.76
C PHE A 535 -7.88 -18.84 -1.66
N THR A 536 -8.71 -18.20 -0.85
CA THR A 536 -8.68 -16.75 -0.63
C THR A 536 -7.87 -16.33 0.59
N GLY A 537 -7.17 -17.26 1.24
CA GLY A 537 -6.34 -17.02 2.43
C GLY A 537 -4.98 -17.72 2.34
N ALA A 538 -4.85 -18.88 2.96
CA ALA A 538 -3.56 -19.57 3.07
C ALA A 538 -2.92 -19.94 1.71
N LEU A 539 -3.71 -20.25 0.67
CA LEU A 539 -3.18 -20.67 -0.63
C LEU A 539 -2.79 -19.50 -1.54
N ILE A 540 -3.42 -18.32 -1.43
CA ILE A 540 -3.02 -17.16 -2.23
C ILE A 540 -1.58 -16.73 -1.90
N ILE A 541 -1.11 -16.98 -0.67
CA ILE A 541 0.29 -16.77 -0.28
C ILE A 541 1.27 -17.53 -1.17
N VAL A 542 0.92 -18.74 -1.60
CA VAL A 542 1.80 -19.53 -2.47
C VAL A 542 2.05 -18.79 -3.77
N TYR A 543 1.01 -18.16 -4.31
CA TYR A 543 1.07 -17.33 -5.50
C TYR A 543 1.81 -16.01 -5.26
N LEU A 544 1.53 -15.30 -4.16
CA LEU A 544 2.19 -14.02 -3.83
C LEU A 544 3.67 -14.17 -3.47
N ASN A 545 4.07 -15.32 -2.94
CA ASN A 545 5.43 -15.67 -2.50
C ASN A 545 6.14 -14.53 -1.73
N VAL A 546 5.46 -14.01 -0.71
CA VAL A 546 5.81 -12.81 0.05
C VAL A 546 7.23 -12.87 0.63
N VAL A 547 7.97 -11.77 0.48
CA VAL A 547 9.38 -11.58 0.91
C VAL A 547 9.44 -10.75 2.21
N PRO A 548 10.52 -10.81 3.01
CA PRO A 548 10.61 -10.04 4.25
C PRO A 548 10.72 -8.52 3.99
N PHE A 549 10.41 -7.71 5.00
CA PHE A 549 10.42 -6.24 4.95
C PHE A 549 9.49 -5.63 3.89
N GLN A 550 8.24 -6.11 3.84
CA GLN A 550 7.19 -5.49 3.04
C GLN A 550 7.05 -4.00 3.42
N PRO A 551 6.84 -3.10 2.44
CA PRO A 551 6.77 -1.66 2.69
C PRO A 551 5.48 -1.20 3.38
N ARG A 552 4.45 -2.06 3.42
CA ARG A 552 3.19 -1.87 4.16
C ARG A 552 2.58 -3.22 4.56
N GLU A 553 1.63 -3.18 5.49
CA GLU A 553 0.74 -4.29 5.81
C GLU A 553 -0.14 -4.63 4.57
N ARG A 554 -0.49 -5.92 4.39
CA ARG A 554 -1.17 -6.45 3.18
C ARG A 554 -2.35 -7.36 3.49
N ASP A 555 -3.01 -7.10 4.59
CA ASP A 555 -4.20 -7.79 5.08
C ASP A 555 -5.38 -7.78 4.07
N TYR A 556 -5.54 -6.70 3.31
CA TYR A 556 -6.52 -6.55 2.22
C TYR A 556 -6.47 -7.69 1.18
N ALA A 557 -5.32 -8.37 1.00
CA ALA A 557 -5.19 -9.49 0.07
C ALA A 557 -5.93 -10.77 0.54
N TYR A 558 -6.32 -10.83 1.82
CA TYR A 558 -6.90 -12.01 2.47
C TYR A 558 -8.36 -11.83 2.89
N VAL A 559 -8.97 -10.67 2.61
CA VAL A 559 -10.36 -10.35 3.02
C VAL A 559 -11.39 -11.35 2.51
N GLY A 560 -11.13 -12.03 1.39
CA GLY A 560 -11.97 -13.12 0.89
C GLY A 560 -12.03 -14.32 1.83
N SER A 561 -10.93 -14.64 2.54
CA SER A 561 -10.93 -15.69 3.55
C SER A 561 -11.67 -15.26 4.82
N PHE A 562 -11.59 -13.98 5.18
CA PHE A 562 -12.31 -13.43 6.32
C PHE A 562 -13.82 -13.44 6.05
N TYR A 563 -14.23 -13.12 4.82
CA TYR A 563 -15.60 -13.30 4.32
C TYR A 563 -16.06 -14.76 4.45
N ALA A 564 -15.24 -15.72 3.99
CA ALA A 564 -15.57 -17.14 4.09
C ALA A 564 -15.69 -17.61 5.55
N PHE A 565 -14.84 -17.10 6.45
CA PHE A 565 -14.94 -17.41 7.88
C PHE A 565 -16.19 -16.81 8.52
N ALA A 566 -16.60 -15.60 8.11
CA ALA A 566 -17.85 -14.98 8.56
C ALA A 566 -19.10 -15.79 8.19
N ILE A 567 -19.06 -16.60 7.12
CA ILE A 567 -20.11 -17.58 6.82
C ILE A 567 -20.25 -18.58 7.98
N TRP A 568 -19.13 -19.10 8.49
CA TRP A 568 -19.16 -19.99 9.64
C TRP A 568 -19.56 -19.29 10.93
N ILE A 569 -19.17 -18.03 11.15
CA ILE A 569 -19.67 -17.25 12.30
C ILE A 569 -21.20 -17.21 12.29
N GLY A 570 -21.80 -16.91 11.14
CA GLY A 570 -23.25 -16.96 10.98
C GLY A 570 -23.82 -18.34 11.28
N ILE A 571 -23.26 -19.41 10.69
CA ILE A 571 -23.69 -20.80 10.94
C ILE A 571 -23.52 -21.19 12.43
N GLY A 572 -22.58 -20.58 13.15
CA GLY A 572 -22.39 -20.76 14.60
C GLY A 572 -23.66 -20.45 15.39
N VAL A 573 -24.43 -19.43 14.98
CA VAL A 573 -25.73 -19.09 15.58
C VAL A 573 -26.72 -20.26 15.45
N LEU A 574 -26.71 -20.95 14.31
CA LEU A 574 -27.55 -22.13 14.10
C LEU A 574 -27.12 -23.31 14.97
N GLY A 575 -25.82 -23.45 15.24
CA GLY A 575 -25.28 -24.43 16.17
C GLY A 575 -25.73 -24.17 17.61
N ILE A 576 -25.69 -22.91 18.05
CA ILE A 576 -26.20 -22.49 19.37
C ILE A 576 -27.72 -22.74 19.45
N TYR A 577 -28.46 -22.36 18.41
CA TYR A 577 -29.90 -22.62 18.32
C TYR A 577 -30.23 -24.11 18.44
N ASP A 578 -29.55 -24.99 17.70
CA ASP A 578 -29.76 -26.45 17.77
C ASP A 578 -29.50 -27.00 19.17
N PHE A 579 -28.50 -26.45 19.87
CA PHE A 579 -28.19 -26.83 21.24
C PHE A 579 -29.28 -26.36 22.23
N LEU A 580 -29.67 -25.09 22.17
CA LEU A 580 -30.69 -24.51 23.06
C LEU A 580 -32.07 -25.13 22.84
N ASN A 581 -32.42 -25.42 21.58
CA ASN A 581 -33.70 -26.01 21.20
C ASN A 581 -33.93 -27.41 21.79
N LYS A 582 -32.88 -28.07 22.32
CA LYS A 582 -32.99 -29.33 23.08
C LYS A 582 -33.43 -29.13 24.53
N LYS A 583 -33.32 -27.91 25.06
CA LYS A 583 -33.52 -27.58 26.48
C LYS A 583 -34.65 -26.58 26.74
N MET A 584 -35.13 -25.87 25.72
CA MET A 584 -36.16 -24.84 25.88
C MET A 584 -37.03 -24.70 24.61
N ASN A 585 -38.03 -23.81 24.67
CA ASN A 585 -38.94 -23.56 23.54
C ASN A 585 -38.17 -23.05 22.31
N SER A 586 -38.52 -23.59 21.14
CA SER A 586 -37.86 -23.32 19.87
C SER A 586 -37.79 -21.83 19.47
N THR A 587 -38.87 -21.07 19.68
CA THR A 587 -38.88 -19.64 19.34
C THR A 587 -37.97 -18.86 20.30
N ALA A 588 -38.02 -19.19 21.60
CA ALA A 588 -37.12 -18.61 22.59
C ALA A 588 -35.65 -18.96 22.31
N SER A 589 -35.35 -20.20 21.90
CA SER A 589 -34.00 -20.61 21.47
C SER A 589 -33.48 -19.80 20.31
N ALA A 590 -34.30 -19.54 19.29
CA ALA A 590 -33.91 -18.78 18.12
C ALA A 590 -33.60 -17.31 18.47
N GLY A 591 -34.45 -16.70 19.30
CA GLY A 591 -34.23 -15.35 19.82
C GLY A 591 -32.97 -15.26 20.68
N LEU A 592 -32.83 -16.14 21.67
CA LEU A 592 -31.68 -16.15 22.59
C LEU A 592 -30.35 -16.42 21.88
N ALA A 593 -30.31 -17.38 20.95
CA ALA A 593 -29.10 -17.66 20.16
C ALA A 593 -28.66 -16.42 19.36
N THR A 594 -29.62 -15.70 18.76
CA THR A 594 -29.33 -14.49 17.99
C THR A 594 -28.84 -13.36 18.90
N VAL A 595 -29.52 -13.11 20.03
CA VAL A 595 -29.14 -12.05 20.98
C VAL A 595 -27.74 -12.27 21.56
N ILE A 596 -27.43 -13.50 22.02
CA ILE A 596 -26.09 -13.83 22.53
C ILE A 596 -25.03 -13.57 21.45
N ALA A 597 -25.30 -14.00 20.21
CA ALA A 597 -24.33 -13.87 19.14
C ALA A 597 -24.20 -12.44 18.61
N LEU A 598 -25.21 -11.58 18.74
CA LEU A 598 -25.15 -10.15 18.40
C LEU A 598 -24.21 -9.34 19.30
N ILE A 599 -23.83 -9.86 20.47
CA ILE A 599 -22.78 -9.24 21.31
C ILE A 599 -21.47 -9.11 20.52
N ILE A 600 -21.16 -10.07 19.64
CA ILE A 600 -19.91 -10.09 18.87
C ILE A 600 -19.77 -8.91 17.90
N PRO A 601 -20.67 -8.71 16.92
CA PRO A 601 -20.58 -7.54 16.04
C PRO A 601 -20.75 -6.22 16.80
N THR A 602 -21.48 -6.20 17.93
CA THR A 602 -21.60 -5.00 18.77
C THR A 602 -20.27 -4.64 19.42
N LEU A 603 -19.55 -5.62 19.98
CA LEU A 603 -18.21 -5.43 20.53
C LEU A 603 -17.24 -4.95 19.44
N MET A 604 -17.23 -5.61 18.28
CA MET A 604 -16.35 -5.21 17.18
C MET A 604 -16.66 -3.81 16.66
N ALA A 605 -17.94 -3.41 16.63
CA ALA A 605 -18.31 -2.04 16.30
C ALA A 605 -17.80 -1.03 17.34
N ALA A 606 -17.87 -1.37 18.63
CA ALA A 606 -17.42 -0.49 19.71
C ALA A 606 -15.89 -0.33 19.75
N GLU A 607 -15.16 -1.43 19.54
CA GLU A 607 -13.68 -1.42 19.51
C GLU A 607 -13.17 -0.71 18.26
N ASN A 608 -13.78 -0.92 17.08
CA ASN A 608 -13.19 -0.45 15.82
C ASN A 608 -13.75 0.90 15.32
N TRP A 609 -14.64 1.57 16.06
CA TRP A 609 -15.25 2.80 15.52
C TRP A 609 -14.25 3.95 15.46
N ASP A 610 -13.44 4.13 16.50
CA ASP A 610 -12.56 5.29 16.62
C ASP A 610 -11.28 5.19 15.78
N ASP A 611 -10.87 3.99 15.35
CA ASP A 611 -9.75 3.75 14.43
C ASP A 611 -10.16 3.51 12.97
N HIS A 612 -11.47 3.41 12.68
CA HIS A 612 -11.99 3.35 11.31
C HIS A 612 -12.75 4.60 10.87
N ASP A 613 -13.07 5.51 11.80
CA ASP A 613 -13.60 6.83 11.49
C ASP A 613 -12.51 7.75 10.92
N ARG A 614 -12.58 8.01 9.61
CA ARG A 614 -11.70 8.91 8.87
C ARG A 614 -12.32 10.29 8.64
N SER A 615 -13.47 10.59 9.25
CA SER A 615 -14.09 11.91 9.14
C SER A 615 -13.19 13.00 9.73
N GLY A 616 -13.18 14.18 9.10
CA GLY A 616 -12.36 15.31 9.55
C GLY A 616 -10.85 15.16 9.33
N ARG A 617 -10.39 14.07 8.71
CA ARG A 617 -8.99 13.86 8.32
C ARG A 617 -8.75 14.40 6.90
N PHE A 618 -7.77 15.29 6.74
CA PHE A 618 -7.45 15.95 5.46
C PHE A 618 -5.95 15.95 5.14
N THR A 619 -5.19 15.14 5.86
CA THR A 619 -3.72 15.18 5.92
C THR A 619 -3.04 14.98 4.57
N ALA A 620 -3.44 13.97 3.78
CA ALA A 620 -2.75 13.69 2.52
C ALA A 620 -2.92 14.82 1.50
N LEU A 621 -4.12 15.41 1.43
CA LEU A 621 -4.37 16.59 0.59
C LEU A 621 -3.56 17.80 1.06
N GLU A 622 -3.59 18.11 2.36
CA GLU A 622 -2.87 19.28 2.88
C GLU A 622 -1.35 19.13 2.76
N VAL A 623 -0.81 17.93 2.97
CA VAL A 623 0.62 17.65 2.73
C VAL A 623 0.97 17.83 1.24
N ALA A 624 0.12 17.36 0.32
CA ALA A 624 0.32 17.57 -1.12
C ALA A 624 0.32 19.07 -1.49
N LYS A 625 -0.67 19.83 -0.98
CA LYS A 625 -0.72 21.30 -1.14
C LYS A 625 0.54 21.97 -0.62
N ASN A 626 1.02 21.56 0.56
CA ASN A 626 2.23 22.11 1.16
C ASN A 626 3.49 21.81 0.33
N TYR A 627 3.61 20.62 -0.25
CA TYR A 627 4.68 20.31 -1.21
C TYR A 627 4.63 21.21 -2.45
N LEU A 628 3.46 21.37 -3.08
CA LEU A 628 3.31 22.23 -4.25
C LEU A 628 3.60 23.71 -3.90
N ASN A 629 3.10 24.18 -2.76
CA ASN A 629 3.29 25.55 -2.27
C ASN A 629 4.69 25.83 -1.73
N SER A 630 5.52 24.79 -1.57
CA SER A 630 6.96 24.91 -1.34
C SER A 630 7.73 25.31 -2.60
N CYS A 631 7.14 25.16 -3.78
CA CYS A 631 7.82 25.45 -5.03
C CYS A 631 7.46 26.84 -5.57
N ASP A 632 8.46 27.54 -6.10
CA ASP A 632 8.26 28.76 -6.90
C ASP A 632 7.54 28.46 -8.23
N LYS A 633 7.01 29.49 -8.89
CA LYS A 633 6.24 29.35 -10.13
C LYS A 633 7.01 28.58 -11.21
N ASN A 634 6.31 27.70 -11.91
CA ASN A 634 6.84 26.89 -13.01
C ASN A 634 8.05 26.05 -12.57
N ALA A 635 8.12 25.52 -11.35
CA ALA A 635 9.26 24.68 -10.94
C ALA A 635 9.16 23.22 -11.42
N ILE A 636 10.28 22.50 -11.38
CA ILE A 636 10.30 21.03 -11.43
C ILE A 636 10.47 20.52 -9.99
N LEU A 637 9.58 19.65 -9.53
CA LEU A 637 9.65 19.01 -8.23
C LEU A 637 9.93 17.51 -8.41
N PHE A 638 11.10 17.06 -7.97
CA PHE A 638 11.43 15.64 -7.91
C PHE A 638 10.84 14.99 -6.65
N THR A 639 10.09 13.91 -6.84
CA THR A 639 9.51 13.06 -5.80
C THR A 639 10.05 11.63 -5.91
N ASN A 640 9.70 10.71 -5.02
CA ASN A 640 10.31 9.38 -5.00
C ASN A 640 9.35 8.19 -4.94
N GLY A 641 8.15 8.33 -4.38
CA GLY A 641 7.26 7.20 -4.15
C GLY A 641 5.78 7.56 -4.24
N ASP A 642 4.94 6.64 -3.83
CA ASP A 642 3.50 6.79 -4.09
C ASP A 642 2.86 7.73 -3.04
N ASN A 643 3.32 7.67 -1.79
CA ASN A 643 2.85 8.53 -0.69
C ASN A 643 3.19 10.03 -0.84
N ASP A 644 4.14 10.39 -1.70
CA ASP A 644 4.35 11.80 -2.08
C ASP A 644 3.68 12.09 -3.44
N THR A 645 3.86 11.23 -4.44
CA THR A 645 3.44 11.51 -5.82
C THR A 645 1.94 11.43 -6.05
N PHE A 646 1.25 10.42 -5.53
CA PHE A 646 -0.17 10.20 -5.85
C PHE A 646 -1.10 11.26 -5.23
N PRO A 647 -0.89 11.71 -3.97
CA PRO A 647 -1.61 12.87 -3.45
C PRO A 647 -1.33 14.16 -4.24
N LEU A 648 -0.11 14.34 -4.77
CA LEU A 648 0.22 15.49 -5.64
C LEU A 648 -0.52 15.43 -6.97
N TRP A 649 -0.61 14.26 -7.59
CA TRP A 649 -1.40 14.05 -8.79
C TRP A 649 -2.88 14.31 -8.55
N TYR A 650 -3.45 13.84 -7.43
CA TYR A 650 -4.81 14.20 -7.03
C TYR A 650 -4.99 15.71 -6.93
N ALA A 651 -4.11 16.40 -6.22
CA ALA A 651 -4.20 17.85 -6.02
C ALA A 651 -4.15 18.63 -7.35
N GLN A 652 -3.36 18.16 -8.33
CA GLN A 652 -3.28 18.80 -9.66
C GLN A 652 -4.45 18.40 -10.57
N GLU A 653 -4.79 17.11 -10.64
CA GLU A 653 -5.79 16.59 -11.57
C GLU A 653 -7.22 16.94 -11.17
N VAL A 654 -7.51 16.80 -9.89
CA VAL A 654 -8.86 16.98 -9.36
C VAL A 654 -9.03 18.41 -8.90
N GLU A 655 -8.19 18.89 -7.98
CA GLU A 655 -8.39 20.20 -7.32
C GLU A 655 -7.80 21.39 -8.09
N GLY A 656 -7.04 21.15 -9.17
CA GLY A 656 -6.43 22.22 -9.99
C GLY A 656 -5.38 23.04 -9.25
N ILE A 657 -4.74 22.48 -8.22
CA ILE A 657 -3.80 23.20 -7.37
C ILE A 657 -2.41 23.19 -8.00
N ARG A 658 -1.83 24.38 -8.20
CA ARG A 658 -0.43 24.55 -8.67
C ARG A 658 -0.11 23.68 -9.89
N THR A 659 -1.00 23.72 -10.87
CA THR A 659 -0.88 23.10 -12.20
C THR A 659 0.34 23.58 -12.99
N ASP A 660 1.01 24.64 -12.52
CA ASP A 660 2.27 25.16 -13.06
C ASP A 660 3.50 24.33 -12.67
N ILE A 661 3.42 23.49 -11.64
CA ILE A 661 4.54 22.66 -11.16
C ILE A 661 4.61 21.34 -11.94
N LYS A 662 5.80 20.99 -12.44
CA LYS A 662 6.05 19.66 -13.03
C LYS A 662 6.52 18.71 -11.95
N VAL A 663 5.68 17.77 -11.55
CA VAL A 663 6.00 16.70 -10.59
C VAL A 663 6.66 15.53 -11.32
N VAL A 664 7.86 15.14 -10.90
CA VAL A 664 8.65 14.08 -11.52
C VAL A 664 9.03 13.02 -10.49
N ASN A 665 8.36 11.87 -10.53
CA ASN A 665 8.65 10.72 -9.66
C ASN A 665 9.89 9.96 -10.14
N LEU A 666 10.95 9.96 -9.33
CA LEU A 666 12.24 9.36 -9.68
C LEU A 666 12.24 7.83 -9.79
N SER A 667 11.27 7.15 -9.19
CA SER A 667 11.08 5.69 -9.32
C SER A 667 10.48 5.35 -10.69
N LEU A 668 9.54 6.16 -11.19
CA LEU A 668 8.97 6.03 -12.53
C LEU A 668 9.91 6.59 -13.61
N PHE A 669 10.76 7.58 -13.29
CA PHE A 669 11.71 8.21 -14.22
C PHE A 669 12.85 7.30 -14.73
N ASN A 670 12.76 5.99 -14.48
CA ASN A 670 13.56 4.95 -15.09
C ASN A 670 12.89 4.31 -16.33
N THR A 671 11.61 4.63 -16.62
CA THR A 671 10.85 4.03 -17.72
C THR A 671 10.78 5.00 -18.92
N PRO A 672 10.88 4.51 -20.17
CA PRO A 672 10.80 5.38 -21.35
C PRO A 672 9.48 6.15 -21.45
N TRP A 673 8.35 5.49 -21.16
CA TRP A 673 7.02 6.08 -21.25
C TRP A 673 6.87 7.30 -20.33
N TYR A 674 7.38 7.21 -19.09
CA TYR A 674 7.28 8.30 -18.13
C TYR A 674 8.21 9.45 -18.51
N ILE A 675 9.39 9.15 -19.08
CA ILE A 675 10.30 10.17 -19.61
C ILE A 675 9.63 10.94 -20.76
N ASP A 676 9.00 10.24 -21.71
CA ASP A 676 8.26 10.88 -22.82
C ASP A 676 7.14 11.78 -22.30
N GLN A 677 6.38 11.30 -21.32
CA GLN A 677 5.31 12.07 -20.66
C GLN A 677 5.84 13.34 -19.99
N MET A 678 6.97 13.27 -19.28
CA MET A 678 7.58 14.46 -18.64
C MET A 678 8.13 15.47 -19.66
N LYS A 679 8.51 15.00 -20.86
CA LYS A 679 8.91 15.85 -21.99
C LYS A 679 7.72 16.50 -22.72
N ARG A 680 6.47 16.22 -22.32
CA ARG A 680 5.27 16.94 -22.78
C ARG A 680 4.88 18.05 -21.81
N ALA A 681 4.22 19.08 -22.33
CA ALA A 681 3.52 20.04 -21.48
C ALA A 681 2.34 19.32 -20.81
N SER A 682 2.06 19.63 -19.55
CA SER A 682 0.89 19.10 -18.84
C SER A 682 0.29 20.22 -17.99
N TYR A 683 -1.02 20.42 -18.11
CA TYR A 683 -1.72 21.58 -17.53
C TYR A 683 -1.01 22.90 -17.92
N ASP A 684 -0.56 23.69 -16.94
CA ASP A 684 0.21 24.93 -17.13
C ASP A 684 1.74 24.71 -17.02
N ALA A 685 2.18 23.49 -16.71
CA ALA A 685 3.58 23.16 -16.51
C ALA A 685 4.29 22.86 -17.84
N ALA A 686 5.33 23.63 -18.12
CA ALA A 686 6.19 23.42 -19.29
C ALA A 686 6.85 22.02 -19.29
N PRO A 687 7.21 21.47 -20.47
CA PRO A 687 8.05 20.28 -20.58
C PRO A 687 9.32 20.34 -19.71
N ILE A 688 9.83 19.18 -19.30
CA ILE A 688 11.19 19.14 -18.76
C ILE A 688 12.20 19.55 -19.86
N PRO A 689 13.26 20.30 -19.53
CA PRO A 689 14.34 20.56 -20.46
C PRO A 689 15.13 19.26 -20.65
N SER A 690 15.34 18.86 -21.90
CA SER A 690 16.00 17.59 -22.22
C SER A 690 16.64 17.69 -23.60
N SER A 691 17.81 17.06 -23.77
CA SER A 691 18.49 16.94 -25.06
C SER A 691 18.47 15.53 -25.64
N LEU A 692 18.14 14.54 -24.80
CA LEU A 692 18.04 13.14 -25.20
C LEU A 692 16.71 12.89 -25.90
N GLU A 693 16.72 12.17 -27.02
CA GLU A 693 15.50 11.78 -27.75
C GLU A 693 15.02 10.39 -27.32
N HIS A 694 13.80 10.00 -27.70
CA HIS A 694 13.22 8.69 -27.30
C HIS A 694 14.17 7.51 -27.53
N ASP A 695 14.84 7.47 -28.69
CA ASP A 695 15.80 6.43 -29.03
C ASP A 695 17.00 6.35 -28.08
N ASP A 696 17.29 7.43 -27.34
CA ASP A 696 18.41 7.50 -26.42
C ASP A 696 18.13 6.86 -25.05
N TYR A 697 16.86 6.67 -24.71
CA TYR A 697 16.42 6.13 -23.42
C TYR A 697 15.35 5.03 -23.54
N ARG A 698 14.98 4.61 -24.75
CA ARG A 698 14.08 3.46 -24.98
C ARG A 698 14.55 2.20 -24.23
N ALA A 699 13.64 1.24 -24.04
CA ALA A 699 13.93 0.00 -23.35
C ALA A 699 15.21 -0.69 -23.90
N GLY A 700 16.06 -1.21 -23.02
CA GLY A 700 17.34 -1.83 -23.38
C GLY A 700 18.50 -0.84 -23.58
N THR A 701 18.20 0.46 -23.68
CA THR A 701 19.18 1.52 -23.97
C THR A 701 19.46 2.33 -22.71
N ARG A 702 20.73 2.32 -22.28
CA ARG A 702 21.24 3.09 -21.12
C ARG A 702 20.44 2.86 -19.82
N ASP A 703 19.76 1.72 -19.67
CA ASP A 703 19.09 1.31 -18.42
C ASP A 703 20.06 1.34 -17.22
N TYR A 704 21.30 0.94 -17.48
CA TYR A 704 22.43 1.14 -16.60
C TYR A 704 23.65 1.59 -17.41
N THR A 705 24.24 2.70 -16.99
CA THR A 705 25.43 3.32 -17.59
C THR A 705 26.59 3.20 -16.60
N PRO A 706 27.53 2.26 -16.78
CA PRO A 706 28.69 2.13 -15.88
C PRO A 706 29.52 3.42 -15.85
N ILE A 707 30.17 3.68 -14.72
CA ILE A 707 31.14 4.77 -14.59
C ILE A 707 32.54 4.20 -14.82
N ASN A 708 33.30 4.84 -15.71
CA ASN A 708 34.71 4.53 -15.95
C ASN A 708 35.50 5.84 -16.02
N GLU A 709 36.27 6.13 -14.97
CA GLU A 709 36.93 7.43 -14.79
C GLU A 709 38.11 7.60 -15.77
N ARG A 710 37.95 8.53 -16.71
CA ARG A 710 38.95 8.94 -17.71
C ARG A 710 39.55 10.31 -17.43
N PHE A 711 38.89 11.11 -16.60
CA PHE A 711 39.29 12.47 -16.26
C PHE A 711 39.62 12.57 -14.77
N LYS A 712 40.68 13.32 -14.44
CA LYS A 712 41.05 13.63 -13.05
C LYS A 712 40.28 14.83 -12.49
N ASP A 713 39.91 15.78 -13.37
CA ASP A 713 39.24 17.03 -13.03
C ASP A 713 37.72 16.97 -13.22
N TYR A 714 37.05 18.06 -12.84
CA TYR A 714 35.60 18.23 -13.00
C TYR A 714 35.24 18.51 -14.48
N VAL A 715 34.26 17.78 -15.01
CA VAL A 715 33.78 17.90 -16.39
C VAL A 715 32.36 18.45 -16.42
N GLU A 716 32.04 19.32 -17.39
CA GLU A 716 30.71 19.92 -17.49
C GLU A 716 29.63 18.84 -17.67
N VAL A 717 28.50 18.98 -16.95
CA VAL A 717 27.39 18.01 -17.03
C VAL A 717 26.91 17.85 -18.47
N LYS A 718 26.82 18.95 -19.22
CA LYS A 718 26.44 18.95 -20.64
C LYS A 718 27.40 18.11 -21.50
N ASP A 719 28.70 18.22 -21.28
CA ASP A 719 29.70 17.44 -22.03
C ASP A 719 29.61 15.95 -21.68
N VAL A 720 29.34 15.62 -20.41
CA VAL A 720 29.16 14.23 -19.97
C VAL A 720 27.90 13.62 -20.57
N VAL A 721 26.77 14.32 -20.58
CA VAL A 721 25.54 13.85 -21.21
C VAL A 721 25.75 13.66 -22.72
N ASN A 722 26.37 14.64 -23.39
CA ASN A 722 26.72 14.54 -24.81
C ASN A 722 27.67 13.37 -25.11
N PHE A 723 28.64 13.12 -24.23
CA PHE A 723 29.56 11.98 -24.36
C PHE A 723 28.82 10.66 -24.23
N ILE A 724 27.98 10.49 -23.20
CA ILE A 724 27.14 9.29 -23.01
C ILE A 724 26.19 9.12 -24.21
N ASN A 725 25.72 10.23 -24.78
CA ASN A 725 24.84 10.19 -25.94
C ASN A 725 25.57 9.93 -27.28
N SER A 726 26.90 10.10 -27.31
CA SER A 726 27.68 9.98 -28.52
C SER A 726 27.60 8.59 -29.14
N LYS A 727 27.46 8.55 -30.48
CA LYS A 727 27.53 7.30 -31.27
C LYS A 727 28.97 6.79 -31.44
N SER A 728 29.98 7.55 -31.00
CA SER A 728 31.40 7.19 -31.12
C SER A 728 31.74 5.89 -30.38
N SER A 729 32.63 5.08 -30.96
CA SER A 729 33.18 3.90 -30.29
C SER A 729 33.94 4.26 -29.00
N LYS A 730 34.51 5.47 -28.91
CA LYS A 730 35.24 5.97 -27.72
C LYS A 730 34.33 6.18 -26.51
N ALA A 731 33.03 6.36 -26.73
CA ALA A 731 32.02 6.52 -25.69
C ALA A 731 31.46 5.19 -25.16
N LYS A 732 32.03 4.06 -25.60
CA LYS A 732 31.55 2.71 -25.26
C LYS A 732 32.66 1.87 -24.63
N ILE A 733 32.29 1.00 -23.72
CA ILE A 733 33.17 -0.01 -23.10
C ILE A 733 32.55 -1.40 -23.18
N ASN A 734 33.40 -2.42 -23.24
CA ASN A 734 32.95 -3.81 -23.14
C ASN A 734 32.65 -4.14 -21.67
N THR A 735 31.47 -4.68 -21.44
CA THR A 735 31.03 -5.21 -20.14
C THR A 735 30.64 -6.68 -20.30
N SER A 736 30.43 -7.38 -19.19
CA SER A 736 29.86 -8.74 -19.22
C SER A 736 28.48 -8.81 -19.90
N ALA A 737 27.76 -7.68 -19.95
CA ALA A 737 26.47 -7.53 -20.62
C ALA A 737 26.59 -6.89 -22.04
N GLY A 738 27.78 -6.97 -22.65
CA GLY A 738 28.07 -6.45 -23.98
C GLY A 738 28.65 -5.03 -24.00
N LEU A 739 28.70 -4.43 -25.19
CA LEU A 739 29.18 -3.07 -25.41
C LEU A 739 28.16 -2.05 -24.87
N ARG A 740 28.57 -1.20 -23.92
CA ARG A 740 27.69 -0.23 -23.25
C ARG A 740 28.29 1.17 -23.29
N SER A 741 27.43 2.19 -23.41
CA SER A 741 27.83 3.57 -23.11
C SER A 741 28.28 3.68 -21.65
N TYR A 742 29.22 4.58 -21.37
CA TYR A 742 29.71 4.79 -20.01
C TYR A 742 29.81 6.27 -19.65
N CYS A 743 29.72 6.55 -18.36
CA CYS A 743 29.98 7.87 -17.80
C CYS A 743 31.50 8.03 -17.54
N PRO A 744 32.17 9.02 -18.15
CA PRO A 744 33.63 9.09 -18.18
C PRO A 744 34.26 9.68 -16.91
N THR A 745 33.47 10.13 -15.93
CA THR A 745 33.99 10.71 -14.69
C THR A 745 32.94 10.66 -13.58
N LYS A 746 33.38 10.66 -12.32
CA LYS A 746 32.50 10.92 -11.18
C LYS A 746 32.42 12.41 -10.83
N LYS A 747 33.37 13.23 -11.30
CA LYS A 747 33.49 14.64 -10.93
C LYS A 747 32.81 15.51 -11.98
N LEU A 748 31.66 16.08 -11.61
CA LEU A 748 30.82 16.88 -12.50
C LEU A 748 30.79 18.34 -12.07
N LYS A 749 30.80 19.25 -13.04
CA LYS A 749 30.53 20.67 -12.82
C LYS A 749 29.35 21.14 -13.65
N LEU A 750 28.59 22.07 -13.10
CA LEU A 750 27.43 22.70 -13.76
C LEU A 750 27.65 24.21 -13.78
N SER A 751 27.79 24.77 -14.98
CA SER A 751 27.97 26.20 -15.19
C SER A 751 26.71 27.00 -14.79
N VAL A 752 26.91 28.17 -14.17
CA VAL A 752 25.83 29.03 -13.67
C VAL A 752 25.57 30.19 -14.64
N ASN A 753 24.33 30.29 -15.12
CA ASN A 753 23.91 31.45 -15.90
C ASN A 753 23.49 32.59 -14.96
N LYS A 754 24.42 33.49 -14.67
CA LYS A 754 24.23 34.62 -13.74
C LYS A 754 23.05 35.55 -14.12
N LYS A 755 22.76 35.69 -15.42
CA LYS A 755 21.65 36.53 -15.91
C LYS A 755 20.29 35.95 -15.55
N HIS A 756 20.11 34.63 -15.68
CA HIS A 756 18.84 34.00 -15.37
C HIS A 756 18.68 33.69 -13.88
N VAL A 757 19.77 33.29 -13.21
CA VAL A 757 19.70 32.81 -11.83
C VAL A 757 19.36 33.93 -10.83
N THR A 758 19.79 35.15 -11.11
CA THR A 758 19.51 36.34 -10.27
C THR A 758 18.01 36.67 -10.21
N ALA A 759 17.22 36.27 -11.21
CA ALA A 759 15.78 36.51 -11.26
C ALA A 759 14.97 35.75 -10.19
N PHE A 760 15.55 34.72 -9.57
CA PHE A 760 14.86 33.89 -8.58
C PHE A 760 15.68 33.55 -7.33
N ILE A 761 16.86 34.15 -7.19
CA ILE A 761 17.65 34.07 -5.96
C ILE A 761 17.51 35.42 -5.22
N PRO A 762 17.28 35.42 -3.89
CA PRO A 762 17.21 36.66 -3.12
C PRO A 762 18.48 37.51 -3.24
N THR A 763 18.33 38.83 -3.22
CA THR A 763 19.41 39.81 -3.42
C THR A 763 20.57 39.60 -2.43
N GLU A 764 20.29 39.19 -1.20
CA GLU A 764 21.29 38.89 -0.16
C GLU A 764 22.27 37.75 -0.54
N TYR A 765 21.87 36.86 -1.46
CA TYR A 765 22.69 35.75 -1.93
C TYR A 765 23.37 36.03 -3.28
N HIS A 766 23.11 37.17 -3.93
CA HIS A 766 23.70 37.49 -5.23
C HIS A 766 25.23 37.49 -5.21
N ASN A 767 25.83 38.01 -4.13
CA ASN A 767 27.28 38.04 -3.95
C ASN A 767 27.90 36.66 -3.67
N LYS A 768 27.09 35.64 -3.36
CA LYS A 768 27.54 34.26 -3.09
C LYS A 768 27.41 33.35 -4.30
N ILE A 769 26.83 33.83 -5.40
CA ILE A 769 26.64 33.07 -6.63
C ILE A 769 28.00 32.64 -7.19
N VAL A 770 28.22 31.33 -7.27
CA VAL A 770 29.42 30.76 -7.88
C VAL A 770 29.29 30.72 -9.40
N ASP A 771 30.41 30.75 -10.12
CA ASP A 771 30.41 30.56 -11.57
C ASP A 771 30.05 29.12 -11.97
N GLU A 772 30.41 28.14 -11.14
CA GLU A 772 30.18 26.72 -11.39
C GLU A 772 29.90 25.92 -10.11
N ILE A 773 28.89 25.05 -10.17
CA ILE A 773 28.56 24.07 -9.14
C ILE A 773 29.39 22.82 -9.36
N LYS A 774 30.25 22.43 -8.40
CA LYS A 774 31.05 21.19 -8.44
C LYS A 774 30.46 20.10 -7.56
N PHE A 775 30.20 18.91 -8.09
CA PHE A 775 29.64 17.77 -7.35
C PHE A 775 30.24 16.42 -7.80
N LYS A 776 30.09 15.39 -6.96
CA LYS A 776 30.66 14.05 -7.22
C LYS A 776 29.60 12.96 -7.14
N LEU A 777 29.49 12.17 -8.20
CA LEU A 777 28.62 11.01 -8.27
C LEU A 777 29.12 9.89 -7.34
N LYS A 778 28.18 9.18 -6.71
CA LYS A 778 28.43 7.98 -5.89
C LYS A 778 28.12 6.71 -6.69
N GLY A 779 28.75 5.58 -6.31
CA GLY A 779 28.54 4.28 -6.95
C GLY A 779 29.41 4.01 -8.18
N ASN A 780 29.09 2.93 -8.89
CA ASN A 780 29.85 2.42 -10.05
C ASN A 780 29.12 2.59 -11.38
N GLY A 781 27.98 3.25 -11.38
CA GLY A 781 27.17 3.49 -12.57
C GLY A 781 25.96 4.36 -12.27
N LEU A 782 25.29 4.78 -13.33
CA LEU A 782 24.07 5.58 -13.32
C LEU A 782 22.93 4.74 -13.88
N TYR A 783 21.83 4.67 -13.14
CA TYR A 783 20.56 4.22 -13.70
C TYR A 783 19.96 5.34 -14.55
N LYS A 784 19.03 4.96 -15.43
CA LYS A 784 18.41 5.87 -16.40
C LYS A 784 17.79 7.11 -15.74
N ASN A 785 17.11 6.96 -14.60
CA ASN A 785 16.54 8.08 -13.86
C ASN A 785 17.59 9.13 -13.49
N LYS A 786 18.76 8.73 -13.00
CA LYS A 786 19.87 9.65 -12.70
C LYS A 786 20.46 10.27 -13.95
N LEU A 787 20.58 9.51 -15.04
CA LEU A 787 20.99 10.05 -16.34
C LEU A 787 20.04 11.14 -16.83
N MET A 788 18.73 10.94 -16.69
CA MET A 788 17.73 11.93 -17.09
C MET A 788 17.74 13.17 -16.19
N VAL A 789 17.99 13.06 -14.88
CA VAL A 789 18.20 14.25 -14.05
C VAL A 789 19.45 15.01 -14.48
N LEU A 790 20.54 14.34 -14.87
CA LEU A 790 21.72 15.01 -15.44
C LEU A 790 21.40 15.70 -16.77
N ASP A 791 20.57 15.11 -17.62
CA ASP A 791 20.11 15.73 -18.88
C ASP A 791 19.27 17.00 -18.62
N ILE A 792 18.39 16.99 -17.62
CA ILE A 792 17.67 18.19 -17.16
C ILE A 792 18.67 19.27 -16.71
N LEU A 793 19.64 18.91 -15.87
CA LEU A 793 20.67 19.85 -15.39
C LEU A 793 21.54 20.40 -16.52
N ALA A 794 21.81 19.63 -17.56
CA ALA A 794 22.56 20.08 -18.74
C ALA A 794 21.81 21.15 -19.56
N ASN A 795 20.47 21.16 -19.51
CA ASN A 795 19.64 21.89 -20.48
C ASN A 795 18.72 22.97 -19.87
N PHE A 796 18.46 22.97 -18.56
CA PHE A 796 17.55 23.94 -17.95
C PHE A 796 18.05 25.40 -17.95
N ASN A 797 19.36 25.62 -18.12
CA ASN A 797 20.02 26.93 -18.25
C ASN A 797 19.59 27.95 -17.19
N TRP A 798 19.30 27.48 -15.97
CA TRP A 798 18.81 28.29 -14.88
C TRP A 798 17.59 29.15 -15.26
N LYS A 799 16.70 28.71 -16.16
CA LYS A 799 15.45 29.42 -16.48
C LYS A 799 14.27 28.97 -15.61
N ARG A 800 14.45 27.85 -14.91
CA ARG A 800 13.41 27.13 -14.18
C ARG A 800 13.96 26.66 -12.83
N PRO A 801 13.26 26.89 -11.71
CA PRO A 801 13.67 26.34 -10.42
C PRO A 801 13.57 24.80 -10.40
N ILE A 802 14.53 24.15 -9.74
CA ILE A 802 14.53 22.70 -9.50
C ILE A 802 14.45 22.46 -7.99
N TYR A 803 13.53 21.60 -7.60
CA TYR A 803 13.29 21.19 -6.22
C TYR A 803 13.33 19.67 -6.07
N PHE A 804 13.71 19.22 -4.88
CA PHE A 804 13.60 17.83 -4.42
C PHE A 804 12.73 17.80 -3.19
N ALA A 805 11.69 16.97 -3.16
CA ALA A 805 10.89 16.76 -1.97
C ALA A 805 11.76 16.23 -0.82
N ILE A 806 11.43 16.60 0.41
CA ILE A 806 12.16 16.14 1.61
C ILE A 806 12.13 14.62 1.80
N THR A 807 11.19 13.93 1.16
CA THR A 807 11.04 12.46 1.10
C THR A 807 12.01 11.79 0.12
N VAL A 808 12.68 12.55 -0.76
CA VAL A 808 13.66 12.00 -1.69
C VAL A 808 14.89 11.54 -0.91
N GLY A 809 15.23 10.25 -1.05
CA GLY A 809 16.40 9.66 -0.40
C GLY A 809 17.71 10.26 -0.89
N ARG A 810 18.71 10.36 0.02
CA ARG A 810 20.02 10.97 -0.27
C ARG A 810 20.76 10.36 -1.46
N ASP A 811 20.53 9.08 -1.77
CA ASP A 811 21.12 8.41 -2.93
C ASP A 811 20.69 9.01 -4.28
N ASN A 812 19.58 9.75 -4.30
CA ASN A 812 19.04 10.43 -5.47
C ASN A 812 19.47 11.90 -5.59
N PHE A 813 20.17 12.46 -4.60
CA PHE A 813 20.68 13.84 -4.64
C PHE A 813 21.94 14.00 -5.51
N MET A 814 22.56 12.90 -5.92
CA MET A 814 23.69 12.86 -6.87
C MET A 814 24.95 13.67 -6.46
N GLY A 815 25.09 14.10 -5.21
CA GLY A 815 26.21 14.94 -4.77
C GLY A 815 25.89 16.44 -4.70
N LEU A 816 24.64 16.83 -4.95
CA LEU A 816 24.17 18.23 -4.96
C LEU A 816 23.78 18.76 -3.58
N GLU A 817 23.87 17.96 -2.52
CA GLU A 817 23.33 18.25 -1.18
C GLU A 817 23.84 19.59 -0.61
N LYS A 818 25.08 19.97 -0.94
CA LYS A 818 25.72 21.22 -0.51
C LYS A 818 25.24 22.47 -1.25
N TYR A 819 24.36 22.30 -2.22
CA TYR A 819 23.74 23.37 -3.02
C TYR A 819 22.23 23.37 -2.85
N PHE A 820 21.74 22.78 -1.77
CA PHE A 820 20.32 22.77 -1.46
C PHE A 820 19.96 23.89 -0.50
N GLN A 821 18.79 24.47 -0.71
CA GLN A 821 18.17 25.40 0.22
C GLN A 821 16.79 24.86 0.60
N LEU A 822 16.54 24.67 1.89
CA LEU A 822 15.26 24.22 2.39
C LEU A 822 14.25 25.38 2.32
N GLU A 823 13.15 25.17 1.59
CA GLU A 823 12.04 26.10 1.50
C GLU A 823 10.70 25.34 1.61
N GLY A 824 10.03 25.37 2.77
CA GLY A 824 8.84 24.56 3.07
C GLY A 824 9.17 23.06 3.24
N LEU A 825 8.54 22.22 2.43
CA LEU A 825 8.74 20.76 2.33
C LEU A 825 9.64 20.37 1.15
N ALA A 826 10.40 21.30 0.57
CA ALA A 826 11.26 20.99 -0.57
C ALA A 826 12.65 21.63 -0.46
N TYR A 827 13.64 20.93 -1.01
CA TYR A 827 15.01 21.40 -1.19
C TYR A 827 15.18 21.99 -2.58
N ARG A 828 15.38 23.30 -2.67
CA ARG A 828 15.71 24.01 -3.90
C ARG A 828 17.19 23.86 -4.26
N LEU A 829 17.49 23.61 -5.53
CA LEU A 829 18.86 23.74 -6.05
C LEU A 829 19.24 25.23 -6.23
N VAL A 830 20.33 25.66 -5.58
CA VAL A 830 20.82 27.06 -5.60
C VAL A 830 22.28 27.15 -6.07
N PRO A 831 22.71 28.28 -6.69
CA PRO A 831 24.05 28.43 -7.25
C PRO A 831 25.09 28.91 -6.22
N TYR A 832 25.01 28.47 -4.98
CA TYR A 832 25.96 28.82 -3.93
C TYR A 832 26.08 27.69 -2.92
N VAL A 833 27.21 27.65 -2.21
CA VAL A 833 27.43 26.62 -1.19
C VAL A 833 26.56 26.93 0.02
N ALA A 834 25.53 26.11 0.18
CA ALA A 834 24.59 26.12 1.27
C ALA A 834 25.03 25.11 2.34
N LYS A 835 26.07 25.48 3.10
CA LYS A 835 26.45 24.70 4.30
C LYS A 835 25.46 25.00 5.41
N SER A 836 24.72 23.98 5.82
CA SER A 836 23.81 24.10 6.95
C SER A 836 24.61 24.12 8.26
N PRO A 837 24.41 25.10 9.15
CA PRO A 837 25.06 25.14 10.46
C PRO A 837 24.74 23.91 11.32
N ASP A 838 23.56 23.32 11.14
CA ASP A 838 23.06 22.14 11.85
C ASP A 838 23.60 20.79 11.31
N GLY A 839 24.46 20.80 10.29
CA GLY A 839 25.00 19.59 9.64
C GLY A 839 23.99 18.78 8.81
N GLN A 840 22.74 19.24 8.68
CA GLN A 840 21.71 18.62 7.85
C GLN A 840 21.82 19.04 6.37
N THR A 841 20.96 18.45 5.54
CA THR A 841 20.92 18.72 4.11
C THR A 841 20.35 20.11 3.83
N GLY A 842 21.12 20.91 3.09
CA GLY A 842 20.77 22.24 2.60
C GLY A 842 20.65 23.33 3.68
N VAL A 843 20.79 24.60 3.30
CA VAL A 843 20.63 25.76 4.21
C VAL A 843 19.16 26.18 4.32
N VAL A 844 18.73 26.71 5.46
CA VAL A 844 17.35 27.18 5.64
C VAL A 844 17.14 28.57 5.03
N HIS A 845 16.09 28.76 4.22
CA HIS A 845 15.64 30.09 3.80
C HIS A 845 14.64 30.68 4.79
N THR A 846 15.11 31.46 5.77
CA THR A 846 14.28 31.91 6.91
C THR A 846 12.96 32.58 6.51
N GLU A 847 12.97 33.53 5.57
CA GLU A 847 11.74 34.27 5.19
C GLU A 847 10.66 33.36 4.57
N LYS A 848 11.00 32.64 3.49
CA LYS A 848 10.07 31.70 2.85
C LYS A 848 9.63 30.57 3.78
N MET A 849 10.54 30.07 4.62
CA MET A 849 10.22 29.02 5.58
C MET A 849 9.21 29.51 6.62
N HIS A 850 9.41 30.71 7.18
CA HIS A 850 8.47 31.32 8.13
C HIS A 850 7.12 31.61 7.48
N GLU A 851 7.11 32.26 6.32
CA GLU A 851 5.89 32.53 5.57
C GLU A 851 5.09 31.25 5.27
N ARG A 852 5.78 30.17 4.87
CA ARG A 852 5.14 28.91 4.50
C ARG A 852 4.70 28.12 5.73
N LEU A 853 5.63 27.72 6.59
CA LEU A 853 5.34 26.86 7.74
C LEU A 853 4.42 27.54 8.75
N VAL A 854 4.68 28.80 9.08
CA VAL A 854 3.98 29.47 10.20
C VAL A 854 2.67 30.12 9.73
N LYS A 855 2.66 30.74 8.54
CA LYS A 855 1.52 31.55 8.10
C LYS A 855 0.59 30.91 7.08
N LYS A 856 1.04 29.91 6.30
CA LYS A 856 0.29 29.41 5.13
C LYS A 856 -0.02 27.91 5.16
N PHE A 857 0.83 27.08 5.75
CA PHE A 857 0.64 25.64 5.72
C PHE A 857 -0.44 25.21 6.70
N GLU A 858 -1.28 24.31 6.22
CA GLU A 858 -2.28 23.60 7.00
C GLU A 858 -1.87 22.13 7.10
N TRP A 859 -2.35 21.44 8.13
CA TRP A 859 -1.89 20.07 8.46
C TRP A 859 -3.03 19.06 8.52
N GLY A 860 -4.22 19.43 8.07
CA GLY A 860 -5.33 18.50 7.85
C GLY A 860 -5.83 17.78 9.10
N GLY A 861 -5.80 18.45 10.26
CA GLY A 861 -6.38 17.97 11.52
C GLY A 861 -5.40 17.45 12.56
N PHE A 862 -4.08 17.46 12.31
CA PHE A 862 -3.07 16.96 13.26
C PHE A 862 -3.08 17.64 14.64
N ASN A 863 -3.76 18.77 14.80
CA ASN A 863 -3.95 19.47 16.08
C ASN A 863 -5.20 19.01 16.86
N ASN A 864 -5.92 17.98 16.40
CA ASN A 864 -7.14 17.50 17.02
C ASN A 864 -7.02 16.04 17.49
N ALA A 865 -6.88 15.84 18.81
CA ALA A 865 -6.77 14.53 19.45
C ALA A 865 -8.01 13.62 19.30
N LYS A 866 -9.16 14.18 18.91
CA LYS A 866 -10.36 13.38 18.66
C LYS A 866 -10.26 12.59 17.36
N LEU A 867 -9.50 13.07 16.38
CA LEU A 867 -9.32 12.40 15.09
C LEU A 867 -8.36 11.20 15.21
N TYR A 868 -8.49 10.25 14.29
CA TYR A 868 -7.57 9.11 14.19
C TYR A 868 -6.56 9.30 13.06
N PHE A 869 -5.28 9.10 13.40
CA PHE A 869 -4.17 9.15 12.46
C PHE A 869 -3.38 7.86 12.57
N ASP A 870 -3.35 7.10 11.49
CA ASP A 870 -2.54 5.89 11.43
C ASP A 870 -1.03 6.19 11.42
N GLU A 871 -0.19 5.16 11.55
CA GLU A 871 1.27 5.31 11.46
C GLU A 871 1.72 6.04 10.18
N THR A 872 1.07 5.81 9.04
CA THR A 872 1.48 6.45 7.77
C THR A 872 1.37 7.97 7.87
N ASN A 873 0.29 8.45 8.48
CA ASN A 873 0.09 9.85 8.81
C ASN A 873 1.14 10.37 9.79
N THR A 874 1.25 9.74 10.95
CA THR A 874 2.06 10.26 12.08
C THR A 874 3.56 10.20 11.80
N ARG A 875 4.04 9.23 11.01
CA ARG A 875 5.46 9.09 10.65
C ARG A 875 6.00 10.29 9.87
N MET A 876 5.19 10.98 9.08
CA MET A 876 5.64 12.15 8.32
C MET A 876 5.91 13.38 9.19
N VAL A 877 5.23 13.48 10.34
CA VAL A 877 5.38 14.59 11.30
C VAL A 877 6.81 14.70 11.83
N MET A 878 7.56 13.60 11.84
CA MET A 878 9.00 13.60 12.15
C MET A 878 9.77 14.58 11.25
N ASN A 879 9.49 14.59 9.95
CA ASN A 879 10.14 15.52 9.03
C ASN A 879 9.61 16.95 9.19
N PHE A 880 8.34 17.13 9.54
CA PHE A 880 7.74 18.45 9.73
C PHE A 880 8.33 19.14 10.96
N ARG A 881 8.36 18.47 12.13
CA ARG A 881 9.01 18.98 13.35
C ARG A 881 10.49 19.30 13.14
N ASN A 882 11.18 18.47 12.35
CA ASN A 882 12.56 18.76 11.94
C ASN A 882 12.65 20.08 11.14
N ASN A 883 11.75 20.33 10.19
CA ASN A 883 11.77 21.59 9.43
C ASN A 883 11.46 22.83 10.29
N TYR A 884 10.52 22.72 11.25
CA TYR A 884 10.23 23.81 12.20
C TYR A 884 11.43 24.11 13.11
N SER A 885 12.04 23.08 13.72
CA SER A 885 13.22 23.29 14.58
C SER A 885 14.41 23.88 13.82
N ARG A 886 14.65 23.43 12.58
CA ARG A 886 15.68 24.01 11.71
C ARG A 886 15.40 25.48 11.39
N LEU A 887 14.14 25.86 11.18
CA LEU A 887 13.75 27.25 10.98
C LEU A 887 14.01 28.08 12.24
N ALA A 888 13.58 27.60 13.40
CA ALA A 888 13.76 28.31 14.67
C ALA A 888 15.25 28.53 14.99
N GLU A 889 16.10 27.51 14.83
CA GLU A 889 17.55 27.65 15.01
C GLU A 889 18.13 28.66 14.01
N ALA A 890 17.73 28.62 12.73
CA ALA A 890 18.21 29.58 11.74
C ALA A 890 17.79 31.04 12.02
N LEU A 891 16.60 31.25 12.59
CA LEU A 891 16.12 32.57 13.03
C LEU A 891 16.88 33.06 14.26
N PHE A 892 17.08 32.18 15.25
CA PHE A 892 17.89 32.45 16.43
C PHE A 892 19.31 32.88 16.08
N GLN A 893 19.98 32.15 15.17
CA GLN A 893 21.33 32.49 14.71
C GLN A 893 21.41 33.83 13.95
N LYS A 894 20.29 34.34 13.44
CA LYS A 894 20.17 35.69 12.86
C LYS A 894 19.81 36.78 13.88
N GLY A 895 19.59 36.42 15.14
CA GLY A 895 19.15 37.32 16.21
C GLY A 895 17.63 37.59 16.22
N ASP A 896 16.84 36.86 15.44
CA ASP A 896 15.39 37.03 15.36
C ASP A 896 14.68 36.07 16.32
N THR A 897 14.74 36.41 17.60
CA THR A 897 14.22 35.56 18.67
C THR A 897 12.70 35.46 18.64
N ALA A 898 11.99 36.56 18.33
CA ALA A 898 10.54 36.60 18.30
C ALA A 898 9.94 35.60 17.30
N ARG A 899 10.44 35.58 16.04
CA ARG A 899 9.96 34.62 15.04
C ARG A 899 10.44 33.20 15.32
N ALA A 900 11.58 33.03 16.00
CA ALA A 900 12.04 31.70 16.42
C ALA A 900 11.08 31.08 17.44
N ILE A 901 10.67 31.85 18.46
CA ILE A 901 9.69 31.42 19.47
C ILE A 901 8.34 31.10 18.80
N GLU A 902 7.82 32.00 17.97
CA GLU A 902 6.57 31.80 17.21
C GLU A 902 6.61 30.49 16.38
N THR A 903 7.75 30.21 15.74
CA THR A 903 7.94 28.99 14.94
C THR A 903 7.83 27.73 15.79
N LEU A 904 8.46 27.72 16.97
CA LEU A 904 8.39 26.55 17.87
C LEU A 904 7.00 26.41 18.49
N ASP A 905 6.37 27.51 18.90
CA ASP A 905 5.01 27.51 19.47
C ASP A 905 4.02 26.96 18.45
N LYS A 906 4.13 27.41 17.19
CA LYS A 906 3.32 26.90 16.07
C LYS A 906 3.54 25.40 15.85
N CYS A 907 4.78 24.94 15.87
CA CYS A 907 5.10 23.50 15.73
C CYS A 907 4.40 22.65 16.81
N MET A 908 4.45 23.08 18.06
CA MET A 908 3.87 22.35 19.18
C MET A 908 2.33 22.43 19.18
N ALA A 909 1.76 23.52 18.68
CA ALA A 909 0.31 23.67 18.52
C ALA A 909 -0.25 22.81 17.37
N GLU A 910 0.48 22.71 16.25
CA GLU A 910 0.06 21.91 15.08
C GLU A 910 0.27 20.40 15.29
N PHE A 911 1.29 20.03 16.08
CA PHE A 911 1.64 18.64 16.36
C PHE A 911 1.71 18.39 17.88
N PRO A 912 0.59 18.43 18.60
CA PRO A 912 0.56 18.15 20.02
C PRO A 912 0.95 16.69 20.31
N ARG A 913 1.52 16.45 21.49
CA ARG A 913 1.94 15.12 21.96
C ARG A 913 0.81 14.09 21.89
N ASP A 914 -0.40 14.49 22.24
CA ASP A 914 -1.57 13.61 22.33
C ASP A 914 -2.01 13.05 20.96
N VAL A 915 -1.58 13.68 19.86
CA VAL A 915 -1.82 13.19 18.49
C VAL A 915 -0.59 12.46 17.97
N VAL A 916 0.61 13.03 18.15
CA VAL A 916 1.87 12.43 17.70
C VAL A 916 2.90 12.50 18.81
N ASN A 917 3.35 11.34 19.27
CA ASN A 917 4.34 11.23 20.34
C ASN A 917 5.61 12.07 20.05
N LEU A 918 6.20 12.64 21.10
CA LEU A 918 7.42 13.45 21.00
C LEU A 918 8.63 12.55 20.80
N SER A 919 9.08 12.41 19.55
CA SER A 919 10.22 11.56 19.22
C SER A 919 11.56 12.28 19.38
N TYR A 920 12.66 11.63 19.00
CA TYR A 920 14.00 12.24 18.86
C TYR A 920 13.99 13.61 18.14
N PHE A 921 13.05 13.83 17.21
CA PHE A 921 12.92 15.09 16.46
C PHE A 921 12.38 16.27 17.29
N ALA A 922 11.93 16.05 18.54
CA ALA A 922 11.56 17.10 19.48
C ALA A 922 12.75 17.60 20.31
N LEU A 923 13.87 16.87 20.38
CA LEU A 923 15.04 17.26 21.16
C LEU A 923 15.60 18.64 20.75
N PRO A 924 15.73 18.98 19.46
CA PRO A 924 16.17 20.31 19.06
C PRO A 924 15.21 21.42 19.50
N ILE A 925 13.90 21.14 19.58
CA ILE A 925 12.89 22.12 20.03
C ILE A 925 13.15 22.53 21.48
N ILE A 926 13.42 21.55 22.36
CA ILE A 926 13.76 21.81 23.78
C ILE A 926 15.02 22.67 23.87
N ASP A 927 16.09 22.28 23.17
CA ASP A 927 17.37 23.01 23.20
C ASP A 927 17.23 24.46 22.73
N ILE A 928 16.45 24.69 21.67
CA ILE A 928 16.24 26.04 21.12
C ILE A 928 15.40 26.90 22.05
N TYR A 929 14.38 26.37 22.73
CA TYR A 929 13.62 27.17 23.71
C TYR A 929 14.51 27.66 24.86
N TYR A 930 15.40 26.83 25.41
CA TYR A 930 16.37 27.27 26.43
C TYR A 930 17.32 28.34 25.89
N LYS A 931 17.85 28.19 24.66
CA LYS A 931 18.68 29.22 24.02
C LYS A 931 17.96 30.56 23.85
N LEU A 932 16.64 30.53 23.68
CA LEU A 932 15.79 31.70 23.52
C LEU A 932 15.34 32.31 24.86
N GLY A 933 15.62 31.66 26.00
CA GLY A 933 15.19 32.08 27.33
C GLY A 933 13.74 31.70 27.68
N GLU A 934 13.11 30.84 26.89
CA GLU A 934 11.74 30.32 27.11
C GLU A 934 11.76 29.06 27.99
N ASP A 935 12.43 29.17 29.14
CA ASP A 935 12.80 28.03 30.00
C ASP A 935 11.57 27.22 30.47
N GLU A 936 10.47 27.89 30.82
CA GLU A 936 9.26 27.22 31.29
C GLU A 936 8.60 26.35 30.22
N LYS A 937 8.64 26.78 28.95
CA LYS A 937 8.16 25.95 27.83
C LYS A 937 9.09 24.75 27.59
N ALA A 938 10.40 24.99 27.64
CA ALA A 938 11.40 23.95 27.48
C ALA A 938 11.31 22.87 28.57
N LYS A 939 11.18 23.29 29.84
CA LYS A 939 11.02 22.41 31.01
C LYS A 939 9.81 21.49 30.88
N LYS A 940 8.66 22.02 30.46
CA LYS A 940 7.44 21.23 30.25
C LYS A 940 7.64 20.11 29.24
N ILE A 941 8.20 20.43 28.08
CA ILE A 941 8.46 19.43 27.02
C ILE A 941 9.51 18.42 27.50
N LEU A 942 10.57 18.88 28.17
CA LEU A 942 11.64 18.05 28.70
C LEU A 942 11.13 17.05 29.75
N ALA A 943 10.37 17.49 30.74
CA ALA A 943 9.81 16.65 31.79
C ALA A 943 8.90 15.55 31.21
N VAL A 944 8.05 15.92 30.26
CA VAL A 944 7.14 14.98 29.57
C VAL A 944 7.92 13.93 28.76
N MET A 945 8.94 14.35 28.00
CA MET A 945 9.79 13.40 27.27
C MET A 945 10.58 12.49 28.23
N ILE A 946 11.03 12.99 29.38
CA ILE A 946 11.68 12.17 30.40
C ILE A 946 10.73 11.05 30.86
N ASP A 947 9.49 11.40 31.22
CA ASP A 947 8.50 10.41 31.67
C ASP A 947 8.18 9.37 30.59
N ASP A 948 7.93 9.81 29.35
CA ASP A 948 7.59 8.94 28.23
C ASP A 948 8.68 7.92 27.97
N TYR A 949 9.93 8.39 27.88
CA TYR A 949 11.06 7.53 27.54
C TYR A 949 11.54 6.69 28.72
N LEU A 950 11.42 7.16 29.97
CA LEU A 950 11.67 6.34 31.17
C LEU A 950 10.62 5.23 31.31
N THR A 951 9.36 5.54 31.04
CA THR A 951 8.28 4.54 31.01
C THR A 951 8.53 3.53 29.89
N GLU A 952 8.88 4.00 28.69
CA GLU A 952 9.18 3.15 27.54
C GLU A 952 10.37 2.23 27.80
N ILE A 953 11.50 2.73 28.32
CA ILE A 953 12.67 1.86 28.54
C ILE A 953 12.41 0.80 29.61
N LYS A 954 11.67 1.13 30.67
CA LYS A 954 11.27 0.17 31.72
C LYS A 954 10.36 -0.89 31.12
N TYR A 955 9.35 -0.47 30.36
CA TYR A 955 8.44 -1.37 29.66
C TYR A 955 9.18 -2.30 28.68
N LEU A 956 10.10 -1.77 27.88
CA LEU A 956 10.86 -2.54 26.90
C LEU A 956 11.83 -3.55 27.54
N LYS A 957 12.43 -3.23 28.69
CA LYS A 957 13.38 -4.11 29.38
C LYS A 957 12.72 -5.33 30.03
N GLU A 958 11.42 -5.26 30.32
CA GLU A 958 10.64 -6.34 30.93
C GLU A 958 10.18 -7.42 29.92
N PHE A 959 10.34 -7.17 28.62
CA PHE A 959 10.09 -8.20 27.61
C PHE A 959 11.11 -9.34 27.70
N LYS A 960 10.64 -10.57 27.45
CA LYS A 960 11.50 -11.76 27.43
C LYS A 960 12.62 -11.64 26.39
N SER A 961 13.77 -12.24 26.69
CA SER A 961 14.88 -12.37 25.74
C SER A 961 14.41 -13.02 24.43
N GLY A 962 14.80 -12.44 23.28
CA GLY A 962 14.37 -12.90 21.96
C GLY A 962 13.16 -12.15 21.36
N SER A 963 12.56 -11.18 22.05
CA SER A 963 11.40 -10.40 21.58
C SER A 963 11.67 -9.43 20.40
N GLY A 964 12.90 -9.39 19.89
CA GLY A 964 13.28 -8.52 18.77
C GLY A 964 13.41 -7.03 19.10
N LEU A 965 13.38 -6.65 20.39
CA LEU A 965 13.32 -5.24 20.83
C LEU A 965 14.67 -4.56 21.07
N LYS A 966 15.78 -5.21 20.71
CA LYS A 966 17.14 -4.66 20.94
C LYS A 966 17.32 -3.28 20.29
N GLN A 967 16.76 -3.10 19.10
CA GLN A 967 16.82 -1.82 18.39
C GLN A 967 15.97 -0.75 19.10
N ASN A 968 14.75 -1.08 19.53
CA ASN A 968 13.87 -0.17 20.28
C ASN A 968 14.53 0.28 21.59
N ILE A 969 15.09 -0.66 22.36
CA ILE A 969 15.84 -0.36 23.60
C ILE A 969 17.01 0.58 23.30
N GLY A 970 17.76 0.32 22.22
CA GLY A 970 18.88 1.16 21.81
C GLY A 970 18.46 2.58 21.42
N ILE A 971 17.38 2.74 20.66
CA ILE A 971 16.85 4.06 20.26
C ILE A 971 16.34 4.83 21.50
N THR A 972 15.58 4.17 22.36
CA THR A 972 15.04 4.75 23.60
C THR A 972 16.17 5.23 24.51
N GLY A 973 17.20 4.41 24.71
CA GLY A 973 18.41 4.78 25.47
C GLY A 973 19.20 5.94 24.85
N GLN A 974 19.23 6.06 23.51
CA GLN A 974 19.84 7.21 22.84
C GLN A 974 19.07 8.50 23.08
N VAL A 975 17.73 8.44 23.11
CA VAL A 975 16.90 9.62 23.45
C VAL A 975 17.14 10.02 24.90
N LEU A 976 17.08 9.10 25.85
CA LEU A 976 17.35 9.37 27.28
C LEU A 976 18.75 9.98 27.50
N SER A 977 19.76 9.43 26.83
CA SER A 977 21.12 9.99 26.87
C SER A 977 21.21 11.40 26.28
N SER A 978 20.36 11.72 25.30
CA SER A 978 20.29 13.06 24.72
C SER A 978 19.56 14.05 25.63
N LEU A 979 18.51 13.61 26.33
CA LEU A 979 17.82 14.41 27.36
C LEU A 979 18.78 14.75 28.52
N SER A 980 19.57 13.78 29.00
CA SER A 980 20.65 14.00 29.98
C SER A 980 21.64 15.07 29.51
N ARG A 981 22.04 15.03 28.24
CA ARG A 981 22.96 16.02 27.68
C ARG A 981 22.36 17.43 27.66
N ILE A 982 21.06 17.56 27.35
CA ILE A 982 20.37 18.86 27.38
C ILE A 982 20.39 19.44 28.80
N ILE A 983 20.09 18.62 29.82
CA ILE A 983 20.14 19.02 31.24
C ILE A 983 21.53 19.53 31.64
N GLN A 984 22.59 18.83 31.20
CA GLN A 984 23.97 19.23 31.48
C GLN A 984 24.37 20.52 30.76
N ILE A 985 24.02 20.66 29.48
CA ILE A 985 24.36 21.85 28.67
C ILE A 985 23.75 23.11 29.28
N HIS A 986 22.49 23.04 29.69
CA HIS A 986 21.75 24.18 30.26
C HIS A 986 21.82 24.27 31.79
N LYS A 987 22.61 23.40 32.44
CA LYS A 987 22.83 23.38 33.90
C LYS A 987 21.53 23.39 34.72
N LEU A 988 20.58 22.55 34.32
CA LEU A 988 19.24 22.52 34.91
C LEU A 988 19.16 21.76 36.24
N GLU A 989 20.19 20.98 36.55
CA GLU A 989 20.27 20.16 37.77
C GLU A 989 20.97 20.93 38.90
N ASP A 990 20.38 20.89 40.09
CA ASP A 990 20.96 21.44 41.32
C ASP A 990 21.12 20.34 42.37
N SER A 991 22.32 19.76 42.40
CA SER A 991 22.72 18.69 43.32
C SER A 991 22.93 19.15 44.76
N SER A 992 22.76 20.44 45.07
CA SER A 992 22.85 20.96 46.44
C SER A 992 21.57 20.77 47.27
N PHE A 993 20.51 20.27 46.63
CA PHE A 993 19.23 19.95 47.25
C PHE A 993 18.89 18.47 47.05
N THR A 994 18.09 17.92 47.97
CA THR A 994 17.41 16.63 47.78
C THR A 994 15.97 16.89 47.35
N TYR A 995 15.43 16.03 46.50
CA TYR A 995 14.10 16.21 45.91
C TYR A 995 13.15 15.13 46.42
N ALA A 996 11.95 15.52 46.86
CA ALA A 996 10.99 14.60 47.45
C ALA A 996 9.56 14.92 47.03
N TYR A 997 8.75 13.87 46.86
CA TYR A 997 7.30 13.96 46.66
C TYR A 997 6.58 13.50 47.93
N GLN A 998 5.75 14.36 48.52
CA GLN A 998 5.00 14.08 49.76
C GLN A 998 3.60 14.70 49.69
N GLU A 999 2.57 13.90 49.94
CA GLU A 999 1.16 14.34 50.03
C GLU A 999 0.64 15.14 48.82
N GLY A 1000 1.09 14.79 47.60
CA GLY A 1000 0.65 15.47 46.37
C GLY A 1000 1.44 16.73 46.02
N VAL A 1001 2.48 17.06 46.81
CA VAL A 1001 3.32 18.25 46.61
C VAL A 1001 4.78 17.84 46.41
N TYR A 1002 5.49 18.55 45.53
CA TYR A 1002 6.91 18.32 45.24
C TYR A 1002 7.77 19.33 46.00
N TYR A 1003 8.89 18.86 46.57
CA TYR A 1003 9.76 19.68 47.40
C TYR A 1003 11.23 19.53 47.00
N LYS A 1004 11.99 20.61 47.19
CA LYS A 1004 13.45 20.57 47.30
C LYS A 1004 13.85 20.89 48.74
N ASN A 1005 14.79 20.11 49.29
CA ASN A 1005 15.23 20.20 50.68
C ASN A 1005 16.74 20.46 50.78
N LYS A 1006 17.14 21.33 51.71
CA LYS A 1006 18.54 21.56 52.09
C LYS A 1006 18.64 21.72 53.59
N GLY A 1007 19.05 20.66 54.29
CA GLY A 1007 18.91 20.57 55.74
C GLY A 1007 17.43 20.56 56.14
N ASP A 1008 17.05 21.42 57.09
CA ASP A 1008 15.66 21.56 57.56
C ASP A 1008 14.79 22.47 56.68
N ASN A 1009 15.38 23.16 55.70
CA ASN A 1009 14.65 24.04 54.78
C ASN A 1009 14.01 23.23 53.65
N LYS A 1010 12.68 23.22 53.66
CA LYS A 1010 11.80 22.54 52.69
C LYS A 1010 11.05 23.60 51.86
N VAL A 1011 11.23 23.57 50.54
CA VAL A 1011 10.62 24.53 49.59
C VAL A 1011 9.81 23.78 48.57
N GLU A 1012 8.55 24.18 48.39
CA GLU A 1012 7.67 23.66 47.34
C GLU A 1012 8.17 24.06 45.95
N ILE A 1013 8.07 23.12 45.01
CA ILE A 1013 8.49 23.29 43.61
C ILE A 1013 7.45 22.69 42.68
N ASP A 1014 7.48 23.09 41.40
CA ASP A 1014 6.68 22.46 40.36
C ASP A 1014 7.18 21.05 40.01
N TYR A 1015 6.31 20.32 39.31
CA TYR A 1015 6.56 18.95 38.90
C TYR A 1015 7.76 18.85 37.94
N GLU A 1016 7.85 19.75 36.98
CA GLU A 1016 8.87 19.76 35.94
C GLU A 1016 10.27 19.88 36.56
N THR A 1017 10.42 20.78 37.54
CA THR A 1017 11.65 20.99 38.31
C THR A 1017 12.02 19.74 39.09
N TYR A 1018 11.05 19.11 39.79
CA TYR A 1018 11.26 17.85 40.48
C TYR A 1018 11.71 16.74 39.52
N ARG A 1019 11.03 16.60 38.38
CA ARG A 1019 11.27 15.52 37.41
C ARG A 1019 12.64 15.64 36.76
N ILE A 1020 13.05 16.85 36.36
CA ILE A 1020 14.37 17.11 35.78
C ILE A 1020 15.48 16.76 36.77
N ASN A 1021 15.33 17.15 38.04
CA ASN A 1021 16.37 16.93 39.06
C ASN A 1021 16.44 15.49 39.58
N THR A 1022 15.38 14.69 39.44
CA THR A 1022 15.36 13.27 39.84
C THR A 1022 15.63 12.31 38.68
N PHE A 1023 15.72 12.83 37.44
CA PHE A 1023 15.86 12.04 36.22
C PHE A 1023 17.13 11.18 36.22
N MET A 1024 18.28 11.76 36.59
CA MET A 1024 19.57 11.07 36.48
C MET A 1024 19.67 9.87 37.40
N ASP A 1025 19.18 10.00 38.64
CA ASP A 1025 19.14 8.89 39.61
C ASP A 1025 18.29 7.73 39.08
N GLU A 1026 17.12 8.05 38.52
CA GLU A 1026 16.22 7.04 37.96
C GLU A 1026 16.77 6.41 36.68
N TYR A 1027 17.38 7.21 35.79
CA TYR A 1027 17.98 6.72 34.56
C TYR A 1027 19.17 5.79 34.84
N LEU A 1028 20.02 6.13 35.82
CA LEU A 1028 21.14 5.27 36.24
C LEU A 1028 20.65 3.98 36.89
N ASN A 1029 19.59 4.01 37.68
CA ASN A 1029 18.97 2.79 38.23
C ASN A 1029 18.38 1.89 37.13
N VAL A 1030 17.89 2.52 36.05
CA VAL A 1030 17.35 1.79 34.90
C VAL A 1030 18.46 1.21 34.04
N GLN A 1031 19.61 1.86 33.87
CA GLN A 1031 20.71 1.40 32.99
C GLN A 1031 21.22 0.01 33.41
#